data_AF-A0A8S3STL3-F1
#
_entry.id   AF-A0A8S3STL3-F1
#
_cell.length_a   1.000
_cell.length_b   1.000
_cell.length_c   1.000
_cell.angle_alpha   90.00
_cell.angle_beta   90.00
_cell.angle_gamma   90.00
#
_symmetry.space_group_name_H-M   'P 1'
#
loop_
_entity.id
_entity.type
_entity.pdbx_description
1 polymer ?
#
loop_
_entity_poly.entity_id
_entity_poly.type
_entity_poly.pdbx_seq_one_letter_code
_entity_poly.pdbx_strand_id
1 'polypeptide(L)'
;MANSTNITMSIICEVTSLSSQSQSEHIGQSLCETANTNINGKLKATVISSFNVENFTTNAVYLSELLGNVDILAIQEHWLWSFEKSKLETFAAERDFCTTIKCTDEYDPISNRQRMRGWDTKPKPICIVAVYMPCTGSKEYVRKYEQCFDEISELTIKFADHTIIVLGDLNASLIRKQKTTRDKVFLTSIQEINLCVPRNYPSSHTFFHHNDKASSQIDYILAFNDSNFFIETDIYCMSPLNLSSHVPVTANFICNLHATEKTDVVNTATMNRINWEKCDTLKYQRLLDEKFNSLDIASGTLDEQFQNVADIFKTSAEEASEEVKNVGKQAYNIFKQDGGNKCETNILWVNCKLAKKKLRQAQRQLDANNRYKLYYEIMDSYTSNQKLFYKLINIQRTGQVKKLTKLVIDGINLESSEEIRDGWASYFEKLSTLSTSSSFCDHQHQIVKRNIQNILTLQNSGNKGMQYATLDEVTAAINKMKNGKSPDELNLMSEHLKCGGQIVPIILKALFDRVLQERDRKLEKLCEKENRNILETEDNEYGRRKVYSSLFAPMLMNCGTVHNFWANTGLDSISIMKANVKARLLTGVYTLQSNRSRSSKYEVSAICPLFMDDIKDTEHFLLQCICTSTDTMRSQFISKLRTLLYDFNHEIGNLVFSNNSVLLRVILDVSSPQVPILIQTFLFMEKIEAITRGMVYALHHKRCSILDLVGS
;
A
#
# COMPACT_ATOMS: atom_id res chain seq x y z
N MET A 1 -17.77 -29.45 3.32
CA MET A 1 -16.39 -29.11 3.73
C MET A 1 -16.16 -27.64 3.42
N ALA A 2 -16.07 -26.79 4.44
CA ALA A 2 -15.88 -25.35 4.25
C ALA A 2 -14.38 -25.04 4.27
N ASN A 3 -13.86 -24.38 3.22
CA ASN A 3 -12.48 -23.89 3.18
C ASN A 3 -12.37 -22.55 3.93
N SER A 4 -12.61 -22.55 5.25
CA SER A 4 -12.38 -21.38 6.11
C SER A 4 -10.91 -21.34 6.56
N THR A 5 -10.05 -20.67 5.78
CA THR A 5 -8.64 -20.47 6.18
C THR A 5 -8.48 -19.33 7.19
N ASN A 6 -9.19 -19.40 8.31
CA ASN A 6 -9.03 -18.49 9.43
C ASN A 6 -7.84 -18.96 10.27
N ILE A 7 -6.86 -18.09 10.47
CA ILE A 7 -5.71 -18.34 11.36
C ILE A 7 -6.18 -17.98 12.76
N THR A 8 -5.99 -18.88 13.73
CA THR A 8 -6.36 -18.63 15.13
C THR A 8 -5.11 -18.71 15.98
N MET A 9 -4.67 -17.56 16.51
CA MET A 9 -3.63 -17.47 17.52
C MET A 9 -4.24 -16.79 18.75
N SER A 10 -4.12 -17.43 19.91
CA SER A 10 -4.73 -16.97 21.16
C SER A 10 -3.63 -16.72 22.18
N ILE A 11 -3.44 -15.45 22.54
CA ILE A 11 -2.50 -15.06 23.59
C ILE A 11 -3.24 -15.17 24.93
N ILE A 12 -2.81 -16.10 25.78
CA ILE A 12 -3.29 -16.21 27.16
C ILE A 12 -2.37 -15.36 28.03
N CYS A 13 -2.81 -14.13 28.34
CA CYS A 13 -2.00 -13.18 29.10
C CYS A 13 -2.09 -13.44 30.61
N GLU A 14 -0.91 -13.62 31.24
CA GLU A 14 -0.63 -13.47 32.68
C GLU A 14 -1.59 -14.21 33.62
N VAL A 15 -1.21 -15.43 33.99
CA VAL A 15 -1.89 -16.22 35.02
C VAL A 15 -1.75 -15.51 36.37
N THR A 16 -2.84 -14.89 36.81
CA THR A 16 -2.99 -14.27 38.14
C THR A 16 -3.91 -15.14 38.98
N SER A 17 -3.51 -15.48 40.20
CA SER A 17 -4.37 -16.17 41.14
C SER A 17 -5.41 -15.21 41.70
N LEU A 18 -6.68 -15.64 41.74
CA LEU A 18 -7.76 -14.91 42.42
C LEU A 18 -7.46 -14.81 43.91
N SER A 19 -7.21 -13.60 44.40
CA SER A 19 -7.28 -13.30 45.83
C SER A 19 -8.75 -13.05 46.22
N SER A 20 -9.30 -13.91 47.07
CA SER A 20 -10.68 -13.78 47.56
C SER A 20 -10.81 -12.60 48.53
N GLN A 21 -11.30 -11.46 48.03
CA GLN A 21 -11.84 -10.42 48.91
C GLN A 21 -13.23 -10.84 49.42
N SER A 22 -13.25 -11.34 50.65
CA SER A 22 -14.49 -11.61 51.37
C SER A 22 -15.13 -10.31 51.84
N GLN A 23 -16.37 -10.05 51.41
CA GLN A 23 -17.29 -9.24 52.21
C GLN A 23 -17.86 -10.14 53.31
N SER A 24 -17.66 -9.74 54.57
CA SER A 24 -18.13 -10.50 55.73
C SER A 24 -19.32 -9.82 56.37
N GLU A 25 -20.53 -10.30 56.09
CA GLU A 25 -21.64 -10.25 57.04
C GLU A 25 -22.29 -11.64 57.14
N HIS A 26 -22.51 -12.06 58.39
CA HIS A 26 -23.01 -13.35 58.90
C HIS A 26 -23.75 -14.33 57.97
N ILE A 27 -23.29 -15.59 57.93
CA ILE A 27 -23.92 -16.78 58.58
C ILE A 27 -23.10 -18.07 58.32
N GLY A 28 -22.94 -18.92 59.34
CA GLY A 28 -22.86 -20.39 59.18
C GLY A 28 -21.50 -21.03 58.85
N GLN A 29 -20.95 -21.80 59.79
CA GLN A 29 -19.79 -22.68 59.58
C GLN A 29 -20.16 -23.92 58.74
N SER A 30 -19.35 -24.27 57.74
CA SER A 30 -18.76 -25.61 57.51
C SER A 30 -18.05 -25.68 56.14
N LEU A 31 -17.00 -26.50 56.01
CA LEU A 31 -16.23 -26.80 54.79
C LEU A 31 -15.36 -25.65 54.22
N CYS A 32 -14.14 -25.48 54.77
CA CYS A 32 -13.03 -24.84 54.04
C CYS A 32 -11.65 -25.28 54.58
N GLU A 33 -11.30 -26.57 54.44
CA GLU A 33 -9.98 -27.13 54.81
C GLU A 33 -9.29 -27.85 53.63
N THR A 34 -9.03 -27.13 52.53
CA THR A 34 -8.15 -27.62 51.45
C THR A 34 -7.47 -26.48 50.67
N ALA A 35 -6.75 -25.59 51.37
CA ALA A 35 -5.94 -24.54 50.73
C ALA A 35 -4.55 -24.37 51.38
N ASN A 36 -3.57 -25.06 50.80
CA ASN A 36 -2.13 -24.70 50.78
C ASN A 36 -1.42 -24.25 52.08
N THR A 37 -1.11 -25.20 52.97
CA THR A 37 0.16 -25.16 53.73
C THR A 37 0.80 -26.55 53.83
N ASN A 38 1.60 -26.93 52.83
CA ASN A 38 2.47 -28.10 52.96
C ASN A 38 3.84 -27.63 53.49
N ILE A 39 4.09 -27.86 54.77
CA ILE A 39 5.13 -27.17 55.58
C ILE A 39 6.58 -27.48 55.14
N ASN A 40 6.78 -28.43 54.23
CA ASN A 40 8.10 -28.80 53.70
C ASN A 40 8.56 -28.01 52.45
N GLY A 41 7.87 -26.94 52.06
CA GLY A 41 8.39 -25.94 51.11
C GLY A 41 8.66 -26.43 49.67
N LYS A 42 8.19 -27.61 49.28
CA LYS A 42 8.26 -28.08 47.89
C LYS A 42 7.32 -27.26 47.02
N LEU A 43 7.87 -26.62 46.00
CA LEU A 43 7.10 -25.91 44.98
C LEU A 43 6.14 -26.88 44.27
N LYS A 44 4.84 -26.52 44.19
CA LYS A 44 3.87 -27.27 43.39
C LYS A 44 4.28 -27.13 41.91
N ALA A 45 4.42 -28.25 41.20
CA ALA A 45 4.55 -28.21 39.75
C ALA A 45 3.26 -27.67 39.12
N THR A 46 3.39 -26.81 38.11
CA THR A 46 2.28 -26.35 37.29
C THR A 46 2.15 -27.28 36.10
N VAL A 47 0.93 -27.75 35.83
CA VAL A 47 0.60 -28.66 34.73
C VAL A 47 -0.09 -27.86 33.61
N ILE A 48 0.52 -27.82 32.42
CA ILE A 48 -0.08 -27.21 31.22
C ILE A 48 -0.34 -28.26 30.16
N SER A 49 -1.48 -28.18 29.48
CA SER A 49 -1.84 -29.08 28.38
C SER A 49 -2.31 -28.32 27.13
N SER A 50 -2.05 -28.91 25.97
CA SER A 50 -2.54 -28.46 24.67
C SER A 50 -3.36 -29.56 24.00
N PHE A 51 -4.50 -29.20 23.42
CA PHE A 51 -5.36 -30.16 22.74
C PHE A 51 -6.15 -29.53 21.59
N ASN A 52 -5.91 -29.99 20.36
CA ASN A 52 -6.80 -29.73 19.24
C ASN A 52 -8.08 -30.57 19.42
N VAL A 53 -9.20 -29.91 19.75
CA VAL A 53 -10.43 -30.60 20.15
C VAL A 53 -11.29 -31.02 18.95
N GLU A 54 -11.00 -30.55 17.74
CA GLU A 54 -11.77 -30.68 16.48
C GLU A 54 -13.25 -30.26 16.50
N ASN A 55 -13.90 -30.22 17.67
CA ASN A 55 -15.22 -29.68 17.97
C ASN A 55 -15.42 -29.69 19.50
N PHE A 56 -15.68 -28.53 20.12
CA PHE A 56 -15.88 -28.46 21.56
C PHE A 56 -17.10 -29.28 22.03
N THR A 57 -18.20 -29.26 21.27
CA THR A 57 -19.49 -29.84 21.70
C THR A 57 -19.42 -31.36 21.80
N THR A 58 -18.70 -32.02 20.89
CA THR A 58 -18.50 -33.48 20.94
C THR A 58 -17.49 -33.89 22.00
N ASN A 59 -16.44 -33.08 22.21
CA ASN A 59 -15.35 -33.39 23.15
C ASN A 59 -15.54 -32.82 24.57
N ALA A 60 -16.68 -32.19 24.89
CA ALA A 60 -16.94 -31.56 26.18
C ALA A 60 -16.78 -32.52 27.38
N VAL A 61 -17.16 -33.80 27.25
CA VAL A 61 -16.99 -34.80 28.32
C VAL A 61 -15.50 -35.06 28.60
N TYR A 62 -14.69 -35.24 27.55
CA TYR A 62 -13.25 -35.46 27.69
C TYR A 62 -12.51 -34.20 28.15
N LEU A 63 -12.93 -33.01 27.70
CA LEU A 63 -12.44 -31.74 28.22
C LEU A 63 -12.71 -31.60 29.73
N SER A 64 -13.82 -32.13 30.24
CA SER A 64 -14.12 -32.13 31.67
C SER A 64 -13.16 -33.02 32.46
N GLU A 65 -12.73 -34.15 31.89
CA GLU A 65 -11.71 -35.03 32.46
C GLU A 65 -10.34 -34.35 32.45
N LEU A 66 -9.96 -33.70 31.34
CA LEU A 66 -8.67 -32.99 31.23
C LEU A 66 -8.56 -31.81 32.20
N LEU A 67 -9.62 -31.00 32.35
CA LEU A 67 -9.64 -29.88 33.31
C LEU A 67 -9.44 -30.35 34.77
N GLY A 68 -9.83 -31.57 35.12
CA GLY A 68 -9.56 -32.13 36.45
C GLY A 68 -8.09 -32.45 36.73
N ASN A 69 -7.23 -32.45 35.70
CA ASN A 69 -5.84 -32.94 35.76
C ASN A 69 -4.77 -31.89 35.40
N VAL A 70 -5.17 -30.65 35.09
CA VAL A 70 -4.25 -29.59 34.60
C VAL A 70 -4.49 -28.28 35.34
N ASP A 71 -3.48 -27.41 35.44
CA ASP A 71 -3.67 -26.02 35.91
C ASP A 71 -4.00 -25.07 34.75
N ILE A 72 -3.56 -25.40 33.53
CA ILE A 72 -3.75 -24.58 32.32
C ILE A 72 -4.07 -25.49 31.13
N LEU A 73 -5.15 -25.21 30.39
CA LEU A 73 -5.53 -25.93 29.17
C LEU A 73 -5.68 -24.97 27.98
N ALA A 74 -4.89 -25.19 26.93
CA ALA A 74 -5.06 -24.52 25.64
C ALA A 74 -5.78 -25.44 24.65
N ILE A 75 -6.93 -25.00 24.14
CA ILE A 75 -7.70 -25.74 23.13
C ILE A 75 -7.59 -25.10 21.75
N GLN A 76 -7.48 -25.92 20.71
CA GLN A 76 -7.53 -25.51 19.30
C GLN A 76 -8.75 -26.13 18.60
N GLU A 77 -9.22 -25.53 17.50
CA GLU A 77 -10.41 -25.98 16.75
C GLU A 77 -11.66 -26.23 17.61
N HIS A 78 -12.01 -25.32 18.51
CA HIS A 78 -13.24 -25.45 19.31
C HIS A 78 -14.54 -25.33 18.46
N TRP A 79 -14.46 -24.71 17.27
CA TRP A 79 -15.54 -24.40 16.31
C TRP A 79 -16.81 -23.68 16.84
N LEU A 80 -16.88 -23.36 18.12
CA LEU A 80 -17.88 -22.45 18.68
C LEU A 80 -17.89 -21.11 17.93
N TRP A 81 -19.07 -20.65 17.52
CA TRP A 81 -19.23 -19.31 16.95
C TRP A 81 -19.22 -18.24 18.05
N SER A 82 -19.04 -16.97 17.71
CA SER A 82 -18.88 -15.89 18.72
C SER A 82 -20.05 -15.79 19.71
N PHE A 83 -21.28 -16.12 19.31
CA PHE A 83 -22.43 -16.15 20.23
C PHE A 83 -22.50 -17.40 21.12
N GLU A 84 -21.73 -18.44 20.81
CA GLU A 84 -21.62 -19.67 21.60
C GLU A 84 -20.46 -19.62 22.60
N LYS A 85 -19.67 -18.53 22.61
CA LYS A 85 -18.56 -18.29 23.53
C LYS A 85 -18.94 -18.51 25.00
N SER A 86 -20.15 -18.10 25.38
CA SER A 86 -20.73 -18.31 26.71
C SER A 86 -20.89 -19.78 27.12
N LYS A 87 -20.97 -20.72 26.18
CA LYS A 87 -20.99 -22.17 26.49
C LYS A 87 -19.66 -22.62 27.10
N LEU A 88 -18.54 -22.16 26.55
CA LEU A 88 -17.20 -22.49 27.06
C LEU A 88 -16.92 -21.75 28.38
N GLU A 89 -17.40 -20.51 28.51
CA GLU A 89 -17.32 -19.74 29.76
C GLU A 89 -18.10 -20.42 30.90
N THR A 90 -19.33 -20.87 30.63
CA THR A 90 -20.15 -21.63 31.60
C THR A 90 -19.48 -22.95 31.96
N PHE A 91 -19.05 -23.72 30.96
CA PHE A 91 -18.38 -25.01 31.14
C PHE A 91 -17.10 -24.92 31.98
N ALA A 92 -16.33 -23.84 31.86
CA ALA A 92 -15.15 -23.60 32.67
C ALA A 92 -15.49 -23.10 34.09
N ALA A 93 -16.47 -22.21 34.22
CA ALA A 93 -16.92 -21.69 35.51
C ALA A 93 -17.50 -22.80 36.41
N GLU A 94 -18.20 -23.79 35.84
CA GLU A 94 -18.63 -25.02 36.54
C GLU A 94 -17.49 -25.86 37.16
N ARG A 95 -16.23 -25.54 36.83
CA ARG A 95 -15.02 -26.31 37.19
C ARG A 95 -13.94 -25.43 37.82
N ASP A 96 -14.29 -24.23 38.27
CA ASP A 96 -13.39 -23.21 38.83
C ASP A 96 -12.27 -22.72 37.87
N PHE A 97 -12.46 -22.86 36.55
CA PHE A 97 -11.53 -22.34 35.54
C PHE A 97 -11.93 -20.95 35.03
N CYS A 98 -10.96 -20.04 34.98
CA CYS A 98 -11.08 -18.80 34.23
C CYS A 98 -10.81 -19.04 32.73
N THR A 99 -11.79 -18.78 31.87
CA THR A 99 -11.62 -18.85 30.40
C THR A 99 -11.22 -17.49 29.82
N THR A 100 -10.19 -17.49 28.97
CA THR A 100 -9.86 -16.36 28.11
C THR A 100 -9.94 -16.80 26.66
N ILE A 101 -11.01 -16.41 25.98
CA ILE A 101 -11.24 -16.74 24.56
C ILE A 101 -10.90 -15.48 23.75
N LYS A 102 -9.68 -15.46 23.21
CA LYS A 102 -9.16 -14.40 22.33
C LYS A 102 -8.90 -14.94 20.93
N CYS A 103 -9.71 -14.52 19.97
CA CYS A 103 -9.28 -14.44 18.59
C CYS A 103 -8.36 -13.21 18.43
N THR A 104 -7.50 -13.19 17.42
CA THR A 104 -6.45 -12.18 17.20
C THR A 104 -6.95 -10.75 16.89
N ASP A 105 -8.26 -10.49 16.97
CA ASP A 105 -8.94 -9.33 16.39
C ASP A 105 -9.65 -8.40 17.40
N GLU A 106 -9.56 -8.63 18.73
CA GLU A 106 -10.26 -7.85 19.77
C GLU A 106 -9.32 -7.23 20.84
N TYR A 107 -9.02 -5.93 20.67
CA TYR A 107 -8.44 -4.93 21.60
C TYR A 107 -7.28 -5.28 22.58
N ASP A 108 -6.20 -4.49 22.51
CA ASP A 108 -5.12 -4.43 23.52
C ASP A 108 -5.49 -3.44 24.67
N PRO A 109 -5.23 -3.74 25.94
CA PRO A 109 -5.53 -2.87 27.09
C PRO A 109 -4.52 -1.72 27.28
N ILE A 110 -4.95 -0.59 27.85
CA ILE A 110 -4.12 0.62 28.05
C ILE A 110 -4.06 1.00 29.55
N SER A 111 -2.90 1.45 30.05
CA SER A 111 -2.73 1.96 31.41
C SER A 111 -1.81 3.20 31.48
N ASN A 112 -2.00 4.06 32.49
CA ASN A 112 -1.35 5.38 32.62
C ASN A 112 -0.72 5.59 34.01
N ARG A 113 0.58 5.32 34.22
CA ARG A 113 1.50 5.96 35.21
C ARG A 113 2.92 5.35 35.20
N GLN A 114 3.91 6.06 35.78
CA GLN A 114 5.35 5.72 35.75
C GLN A 114 5.96 5.51 37.14
N ARG A 115 7.02 4.68 37.25
CA ARG A 115 8.05 4.70 38.32
C ARG A 115 9.44 4.28 37.81
N MET A 116 10.48 4.57 38.62
CA MET A 116 11.90 4.44 38.28
C MET A 116 12.51 3.07 38.64
N ARG A 117 13.64 2.73 38.00
CA ARG A 117 14.31 1.41 38.08
C ARG A 117 15.20 1.24 39.33
N GLY A 118 15.14 0.05 39.92
CA GLY A 118 16.15 -0.54 40.81
C GLY A 118 16.38 -2.01 40.43
N TRP A 119 17.51 -2.60 40.82
CA TRP A 119 17.79 -4.02 40.55
C TRP A 119 17.07 -4.91 41.56
N ASP A 120 16.27 -5.86 41.09
CA ASP A 120 15.51 -6.80 41.94
C ASP A 120 15.52 -8.20 41.30
N THR A 121 15.78 -9.24 42.09
CA THR A 121 16.10 -10.61 41.62
C THR A 121 14.86 -11.49 41.43
N LYS A 122 13.76 -10.90 40.95
CA LYS A 122 12.47 -11.61 40.82
C LYS A 122 12.47 -12.60 39.65
N PRO A 123 11.74 -13.73 39.76
CA PRO A 123 11.55 -14.65 38.66
C PRO A 123 10.86 -13.93 37.49
N LYS A 124 11.24 -14.30 36.26
CA LYS A 124 10.62 -13.76 35.04
C LYS A 124 9.13 -14.13 34.99
N PRO A 125 8.21 -13.21 34.63
CA PRO A 125 6.82 -13.55 34.36
C PRO A 125 6.70 -14.53 33.19
N ILE A 126 5.57 -15.22 33.04
CA ILE A 126 5.36 -16.22 31.97
C ILE A 126 4.34 -15.70 30.95
N CYS A 127 4.70 -15.80 29.67
CA CYS A 127 3.81 -15.53 28.54
C CYS A 127 3.47 -16.85 27.82
N ILE A 128 2.17 -17.12 27.65
CA ILE A 128 1.67 -18.38 27.08
C ILE A 128 0.94 -18.08 25.78
N VAL A 129 1.44 -18.68 24.69
CA VAL A 129 0.95 -18.48 23.33
C VAL A 129 0.32 -19.78 22.83
N ALA A 130 -1.02 -19.82 22.76
CA ALA A 130 -1.75 -20.93 22.17
C ALA A 130 -1.88 -20.72 20.65
N VAL A 131 -1.47 -21.72 19.86
CA VAL A 131 -1.36 -21.59 18.39
C VAL A 131 -2.11 -22.67 17.65
N TYR A 132 -2.70 -22.32 16.50
CA TYR A 132 -3.22 -23.27 15.53
C TYR A 132 -2.67 -22.91 14.13
N MET A 133 -1.71 -23.69 13.65
CA MET A 133 -0.92 -23.36 12.46
C MET A 133 -1.56 -23.84 11.15
N PRO A 134 -1.38 -23.12 10.02
CA PRO A 134 -2.02 -23.46 8.75
C PRO A 134 -1.80 -24.89 8.23
N CYS A 135 -2.90 -25.58 7.94
CA CYS A 135 -2.93 -26.91 7.33
C CYS A 135 -2.64 -26.89 5.81
N THR A 136 -2.36 -28.07 5.23
CA THR A 136 -2.08 -28.25 3.80
C THR A 136 -3.37 -28.22 2.95
N GLY A 137 -4.01 -27.06 2.85
CA GLY A 137 -5.25 -26.86 2.07
C GLY A 137 -5.23 -25.74 1.02
N SER A 138 -4.28 -24.80 1.08
CA SER A 138 -4.22 -23.64 0.17
C SER A 138 -2.91 -23.61 -0.62
N LYS A 139 -2.89 -23.03 -1.83
CA LYS A 139 -1.66 -22.87 -2.63
C LYS A 139 -0.58 -22.00 -1.94
N GLU A 140 -0.99 -21.19 -0.96
CA GLU A 140 -0.12 -20.27 -0.22
C GLU A 140 0.19 -20.75 1.20
N TYR A 141 -0.12 -22.02 1.54
CA TYR A 141 -0.02 -22.52 2.92
C TYR A 141 1.37 -22.32 3.54
N VAL A 142 2.46 -22.52 2.78
CA VAL A 142 3.83 -22.30 3.25
C VAL A 142 4.06 -20.85 3.68
N ARG A 143 3.58 -19.88 2.88
CA ARG A 143 3.72 -18.45 3.20
C ARG A 143 2.91 -18.06 4.43
N LYS A 144 1.66 -18.55 4.55
CA LYS A 144 0.84 -18.33 5.75
C LYS A 144 1.49 -18.94 6.99
N TYR A 145 2.12 -20.10 6.84
CA TYR A 145 2.81 -20.83 7.89
C TYR A 145 4.09 -20.10 8.36
N GLU A 146 4.86 -19.52 7.44
CA GLU A 146 5.97 -18.61 7.75
C GLU A 146 5.46 -17.37 8.51
N GLN A 147 4.38 -16.73 8.04
CA GLN A 147 3.79 -15.55 8.70
C GLN A 147 3.37 -15.78 10.16
N CYS A 148 2.86 -16.98 10.48
CA CYS A 148 2.52 -17.31 11.86
C CYS A 148 3.77 -17.41 12.77
N PHE A 149 4.90 -17.91 12.24
CA PHE A 149 6.17 -17.87 12.97
C PHE A 149 6.76 -16.46 13.09
N ASP A 150 6.47 -15.58 12.13
CA ASP A 150 6.87 -14.18 12.20
C ASP A 150 6.14 -13.45 13.35
N GLU A 151 4.85 -13.73 13.53
CA GLU A 151 4.03 -13.24 14.66
C GLU A 151 4.50 -13.81 16.01
N ILE A 152 4.78 -15.12 16.08
CA ILE A 152 5.39 -15.72 17.28
C ILE A 152 6.74 -15.05 17.59
N SER A 153 7.56 -14.77 16.57
CA SER A 153 8.84 -14.07 16.75
C SER A 153 8.64 -12.66 17.31
N GLU A 154 7.62 -11.93 16.87
CA GLU A 154 7.29 -10.61 17.41
C GLU A 154 6.86 -10.67 18.87
N LEU A 155 6.08 -11.67 19.26
CA LEU A 155 5.76 -11.93 20.68
C LEU A 155 7.03 -12.22 21.49
N THR A 156 8.00 -12.97 20.94
CA THR A 156 9.29 -13.18 21.65
C THR A 156 10.15 -11.93 21.82
N ILE A 157 9.91 -10.89 21.02
CA ILE A 157 10.59 -9.59 21.14
C ILE A 157 9.81 -8.68 22.10
N LYS A 158 8.46 -8.64 21.99
CA LYS A 158 7.57 -7.85 22.86
C LYS A 158 7.69 -8.28 24.32
N PHE A 159 7.83 -9.57 24.58
CA PHE A 159 7.90 -10.18 25.91
C PHE A 159 9.29 -10.77 26.24
N ALA A 160 10.39 -10.16 25.76
CA ALA A 160 11.76 -10.69 25.93
C ALA A 160 12.25 -10.79 27.41
N ASP A 161 11.59 -10.08 28.31
CA ASP A 161 11.77 -10.16 29.76
C ASP A 161 10.99 -11.32 30.41
N HIS A 162 10.01 -11.91 29.72
CA HIS A 162 9.24 -13.06 30.16
C HIS A 162 9.95 -14.40 29.82
N THR A 163 9.51 -15.48 30.46
CA THR A 163 9.64 -16.85 29.95
C THR A 163 8.48 -17.12 29.00
N ILE A 164 8.75 -17.60 27.79
CA ILE A 164 7.72 -17.77 26.75
C ILE A 164 7.51 -19.24 26.45
N ILE A 165 6.25 -19.66 26.53
CA ILE A 165 5.77 -21.00 26.20
C ILE A 165 4.86 -20.88 24.97
N VAL A 166 5.15 -21.63 23.92
CA VAL A 166 4.31 -21.75 22.71
C VAL A 166 3.76 -23.16 22.66
N LEU A 167 2.44 -23.33 22.64
CA LEU A 167 1.80 -24.64 22.61
C LEU A 167 0.61 -24.69 21.65
N GLY A 168 0.42 -25.83 21.00
CA GLY A 168 -0.66 -26.02 20.05
C GLY A 168 -0.36 -27.01 18.93
N ASP A 169 -1.35 -27.17 18.05
CA ASP A 169 -1.18 -27.83 16.77
C ASP A 169 -0.30 -26.96 15.85
N LEU A 170 0.97 -27.30 15.79
CA LEU A 170 1.93 -26.69 14.88
C LEU A 170 1.86 -27.29 13.48
N ASN A 171 1.01 -28.31 13.25
CA ASN A 171 0.75 -28.92 11.95
C ASN A 171 1.99 -29.50 11.25
N ALA A 172 3.16 -29.55 11.88
CA ALA A 172 4.45 -29.93 11.28
C ALA A 172 5.27 -30.81 12.21
N SER A 173 6.14 -31.67 11.67
CA SER A 173 6.72 -32.78 12.45
C SER A 173 8.24 -32.79 12.54
N LEU A 174 8.75 -32.69 13.78
CA LEU A 174 10.17 -32.79 14.11
C LEU A 174 10.71 -34.23 14.05
N ILE A 175 9.85 -35.25 14.15
CA ILE A 175 10.26 -36.67 14.09
C ILE A 175 10.06 -37.35 12.72
N ARG A 176 9.28 -36.77 11.79
CA ARG A 176 9.07 -37.35 10.44
C ARG A 176 10.40 -37.58 9.70
N LYS A 177 10.66 -38.81 9.24
CA LYS A 177 11.91 -39.21 8.52
C LYS A 177 12.15 -38.36 7.27
N GLN A 178 11.17 -38.28 6.37
CA GLN A 178 11.24 -37.44 5.18
C GLN A 178 10.60 -36.07 5.45
N LYS A 179 11.42 -35.05 5.67
CA LYS A 179 10.97 -33.68 5.96
C LYS A 179 10.27 -33.05 4.76
N THR A 180 8.99 -32.72 4.93
CA THR A 180 8.24 -31.85 4.00
C THR A 180 8.80 -30.42 4.03
N THR A 181 8.40 -29.59 3.07
CA THR A 181 8.75 -28.16 3.08
C THR A 181 8.33 -27.47 4.38
N ARG A 182 7.14 -27.80 4.90
CA ARG A 182 6.61 -27.24 6.15
C ARG A 182 7.43 -27.68 7.37
N ASP A 183 7.85 -28.93 7.44
CA ASP A 183 8.72 -29.41 8.53
C ASP A 183 10.10 -28.72 8.54
N LYS A 184 10.63 -28.37 7.36
CA LYS A 184 11.89 -27.61 7.22
C LYS A 184 11.72 -26.15 7.67
N VAL A 185 10.62 -25.51 7.29
CA VAL A 185 10.27 -24.15 7.77
C VAL A 185 10.10 -24.14 9.28
N PHE A 186 9.36 -25.11 9.83
CA PHE A 186 9.16 -25.26 11.27
C PHE A 186 10.49 -25.38 12.02
N LEU A 187 11.32 -26.36 11.64
CA LEU A 187 12.63 -26.59 12.27
C LEU A 187 13.53 -25.34 12.19
N THR A 188 13.55 -24.66 11.04
CA THR A 188 14.33 -23.43 10.87
C THR A 188 13.78 -22.30 11.74
N SER A 189 12.46 -22.14 11.83
CA SER A 189 11.82 -21.05 12.57
C SER A 189 12.00 -21.19 14.08
N ILE A 190 11.86 -22.40 14.65
CA ILE A 190 12.12 -22.60 16.09
C ILE A 190 13.60 -22.36 16.43
N GLN A 191 14.53 -22.75 15.55
CA GLN A 191 15.95 -22.43 15.69
C GLN A 191 16.24 -20.92 15.55
N GLU A 192 15.54 -20.22 14.65
CA GLU A 192 15.66 -18.76 14.53
C GLU A 192 15.09 -18.03 15.76
N ILE A 193 14.02 -18.54 16.37
CA ILE A 193 13.33 -17.90 17.50
C ILE A 193 13.87 -18.40 18.86
N ASN A 194 14.88 -19.29 18.87
CA ASN A 194 15.40 -19.97 20.07
C ASN A 194 14.31 -20.72 20.88
N LEU A 195 13.27 -21.21 20.20
CA LEU A 195 12.29 -22.12 20.78
C LEU A 195 12.85 -23.54 20.77
N CYS A 196 12.72 -24.23 21.90
CA CYS A 196 13.19 -25.60 22.08
C CYS A 196 12.05 -26.50 22.55
N VAL A 197 12.08 -27.74 22.08
CA VAL A 197 11.27 -28.84 22.59
C VAL A 197 11.89 -29.29 23.94
N PRO A 198 11.08 -29.67 24.95
CA PRO A 198 11.57 -30.33 26.17
C PRO A 198 12.51 -31.50 25.87
N ARG A 199 13.55 -31.73 26.69
CA ARG A 199 14.54 -32.81 26.44
C ARG A 199 13.92 -34.20 26.43
N ASN A 200 12.92 -34.41 27.28
CA ASN A 200 12.24 -35.70 27.48
C ASN A 200 10.91 -35.76 26.70
N TYR A 201 10.75 -34.97 25.64
CA TYR A 201 9.52 -34.95 24.86
C TYR A 201 9.26 -36.32 24.20
N PRO A 202 8.07 -36.94 24.39
CA PRO A 202 7.83 -38.28 23.88
C PRO A 202 7.89 -38.32 22.35
N SER A 203 8.26 -39.46 21.78
CA SER A 203 8.29 -39.67 20.32
C SER A 203 6.94 -40.14 19.74
N SER A 204 5.92 -40.27 20.60
CA SER A 204 4.56 -40.68 20.23
C SER A 204 3.88 -39.70 19.27
N HIS A 205 2.96 -40.21 18.47
CA HIS A 205 2.11 -39.40 17.59
C HIS A 205 1.04 -38.66 18.40
N THR A 206 0.73 -37.44 17.96
CA THR A 206 -0.30 -36.58 18.58
C THR A 206 -1.55 -36.47 17.72
N PHE A 207 -1.48 -36.87 16.45
CA PHE A 207 -2.57 -36.90 15.49
C PHE A 207 -2.66 -38.29 14.84
N PHE A 208 -3.89 -38.81 14.74
CA PHE A 208 -4.25 -40.10 14.16
C PHE A 208 -5.38 -39.87 13.15
N HIS A 209 -5.05 -39.93 11.87
CA HIS A 209 -6.04 -39.74 10.81
C HIS A 209 -7.15 -40.80 10.92
N HIS A 210 -8.42 -40.41 10.76
CA HIS A 210 -9.65 -41.20 10.95
C HIS A 210 -9.78 -42.56 10.23
N ASN A 211 -8.75 -42.99 9.50
CA ASN A 211 -8.68 -44.28 8.81
C ASN A 211 -7.53 -45.17 9.31
N ASP A 212 -6.84 -44.76 10.38
CA ASP A 212 -5.69 -45.39 11.04
C ASP A 212 -4.46 -45.65 10.14
N LYS A 213 -4.44 -45.14 8.90
CA LYS A 213 -3.34 -45.33 7.94
C LYS A 213 -2.24 -44.27 8.04
N ALA A 214 -2.51 -43.17 8.72
CA ALA A 214 -1.57 -42.07 8.85
C ALA A 214 -1.63 -41.48 10.25
N SER A 215 -0.47 -41.32 10.86
CA SER A 215 -0.31 -40.69 12.17
C SER A 215 0.92 -39.78 12.14
N SER A 216 0.90 -38.75 12.97
CA SER A 216 2.02 -37.81 13.07
C SER A 216 2.07 -37.12 14.43
N GLN A 217 3.27 -36.71 14.82
CA GLN A 217 3.45 -35.74 15.90
C GLN A 217 3.50 -34.34 15.29
N ILE A 218 2.44 -33.57 15.51
CA ILE A 218 2.25 -32.20 15.01
C ILE A 218 1.87 -31.20 16.10
N ASP A 219 1.44 -31.67 17.25
CA ASP A 219 1.14 -30.87 18.44
C ASP A 219 2.40 -30.81 19.32
N TYR A 220 2.73 -29.61 19.82
CA TYR A 220 3.93 -29.38 20.62
C TYR A 220 3.68 -28.44 21.79
N ILE A 221 4.50 -28.58 22.82
CA ILE A 221 4.79 -27.55 23.83
C ILE A 221 6.27 -27.18 23.67
N LEU A 222 6.56 -25.90 23.44
CA LEU A 222 7.89 -25.34 23.22
C LEU A 222 8.17 -24.25 24.25
N ALA A 223 9.41 -24.13 24.73
CA ALA A 223 9.84 -22.97 25.54
C ALA A 223 11.02 -22.23 24.92
N PHE A 224 11.09 -20.93 25.21
CA PHE A 224 12.19 -20.07 24.79
C PHE A 224 13.44 -20.30 25.65
N ASN A 225 14.53 -20.71 24.99
CA ASN A 225 15.92 -20.63 25.46
C ASN A 225 16.30 -21.37 26.78
N ASP A 226 15.41 -22.18 27.38
CA ASP A 226 15.77 -23.15 28.43
C ASP A 226 14.95 -24.45 28.33
N SER A 227 15.62 -25.54 27.94
CA SER A 227 15.01 -26.88 27.88
C SER A 227 14.76 -27.51 29.26
N ASN A 228 15.33 -26.95 30.33
CA ASN A 228 15.24 -27.46 31.70
C ASN A 228 14.09 -26.82 32.48
N PHE A 229 13.34 -25.90 31.86
CA PHE A 229 12.15 -25.30 32.44
C PHE A 229 11.05 -26.34 32.73
N PHE A 230 10.94 -27.35 31.88
CA PHE A 230 10.03 -28.48 32.07
C PHE A 230 10.70 -29.62 32.83
N ILE A 231 9.98 -30.15 33.82
CA ILE A 231 10.32 -31.37 34.56
C ILE A 231 10.12 -32.59 33.65
N GLU A 232 8.96 -32.60 33.00
CA GLU A 232 8.41 -33.76 32.30
C GLU A 232 7.46 -33.28 31.21
N THR A 233 7.30 -34.09 30.17
CA THR A 233 6.32 -33.87 29.12
C THR A 233 5.80 -35.23 28.69
N ASP A 234 4.49 -35.35 28.58
CA ASP A 234 3.80 -36.59 28.25
C ASP A 234 2.77 -36.34 27.14
N ILE A 235 2.42 -37.40 26.42
CA ILE A 235 1.38 -37.40 25.40
C ILE A 235 0.32 -38.38 25.87
N TYR A 236 -0.87 -37.86 26.18
CA TYR A 236 -1.95 -38.66 26.76
C TYR A 236 -2.30 -39.83 25.84
N CYS A 237 -2.48 -41.01 26.43
CA CYS A 237 -3.00 -42.16 25.70
C CYS A 237 -4.43 -41.88 25.20
N MET A 238 -4.84 -42.54 24.11
CA MET A 238 -6.20 -42.42 23.58
C MET A 238 -7.23 -42.88 24.62
N SER A 239 -7.87 -41.93 25.30
CA SER A 239 -9.06 -42.18 26.13
C SER A 239 -10.24 -42.57 25.23
N PRO A 240 -11.09 -43.55 25.60
CA PRO A 240 -12.32 -43.84 24.86
C PRO A 240 -13.34 -42.69 24.89
N LEU A 241 -13.13 -41.68 25.74
CA LEU A 241 -13.92 -40.44 25.76
C LEU A 241 -13.41 -39.40 24.75
N ASN A 242 -12.18 -39.54 24.24
CA ASN A 242 -11.62 -38.65 23.24
C ASN A 242 -12.24 -38.94 21.86
N LEU A 243 -12.98 -37.97 21.31
CA LEU A 243 -13.58 -38.03 19.99
C LEU A 243 -12.84 -37.17 18.95
N SER A 244 -11.72 -36.54 19.32
CA SER A 244 -10.81 -35.84 18.41
C SER A 244 -9.84 -36.84 17.75
N SER A 245 -9.42 -36.55 16.52
CA SER A 245 -8.29 -37.22 15.87
C SER A 245 -6.93 -36.89 16.51
N HIS A 246 -6.86 -35.90 17.39
CA HIS A 246 -5.67 -35.54 18.16
C HIS A 246 -5.70 -36.12 19.59
N VAL A 247 -4.53 -36.26 20.22
CA VAL A 247 -4.37 -36.51 21.66
C VAL A 247 -3.71 -35.32 22.36
N PRO A 248 -4.07 -35.02 23.62
CA PRO A 248 -3.44 -33.95 24.38
C PRO A 248 -1.94 -34.15 24.61
N VAL A 249 -1.19 -33.06 24.52
CA VAL A 249 0.20 -32.96 24.97
C VAL A 249 0.21 -32.21 26.30
N THR A 250 0.85 -32.76 27.33
CA THR A 250 0.86 -32.18 28.68
C THR A 250 2.29 -32.05 29.19
N ALA A 251 2.64 -30.93 29.82
CA ALA A 251 3.96 -30.69 30.40
C ALA A 251 3.88 -30.18 31.84
N ASN A 252 4.76 -30.72 32.68
CA ASN A 252 4.95 -30.33 34.08
C ASN A 252 6.13 -29.36 34.15
N PHE A 253 5.96 -28.18 34.76
CA PHE A 253 7.04 -27.21 34.96
C PHE A 253 7.03 -26.64 36.38
N ILE A 254 8.21 -26.28 36.90
CA ILE A 254 8.32 -25.58 38.19
C ILE A 254 8.38 -24.09 37.90
N CYS A 255 7.37 -23.35 38.34
CA CYS A 255 7.44 -21.90 38.37
C CYS A 255 6.85 -21.35 39.68
N ASN A 256 7.45 -20.25 40.15
CA ASN A 256 6.84 -19.42 41.18
C ASN A 256 5.93 -18.40 40.48
N LEU A 257 4.64 -18.72 40.36
CA LEU A 257 3.61 -17.77 39.95
C LEU A 257 3.42 -16.72 41.06
N HIS A 258 4.28 -15.70 41.06
CA HIS A 258 4.07 -14.49 41.86
C HIS A 258 3.41 -13.42 41.00
N ALA A 259 2.33 -12.84 41.50
CA ALA A 259 1.66 -11.71 40.86
C ALA A 259 2.63 -10.52 40.75
N THR A 260 2.77 -9.99 39.53
CA THR A 260 3.56 -8.79 39.22
C THR A 260 2.74 -7.89 38.31
N GLU A 261 2.81 -6.57 38.53
CA GLU A 261 2.04 -5.59 37.74
C GLU A 261 2.78 -5.23 36.43
N LYS A 262 2.02 -5.17 35.32
CA LYS A 262 2.54 -5.11 33.94
C LYS A 262 3.28 -3.83 33.53
N THR A 263 4.10 -3.96 32.47
CA THR A 263 4.96 -2.95 31.84
C THR A 263 4.83 -2.94 30.30
N ASP A 264 5.16 -1.82 29.63
CA ASP A 264 5.10 -1.64 28.17
C ASP A 264 6.45 -1.24 27.52
N VAL A 265 6.65 -1.60 26.23
CA VAL A 265 7.86 -1.33 25.41
C VAL A 265 7.53 -0.93 23.95
N VAL A 266 8.47 -0.28 23.26
CA VAL A 266 8.36 0.59 22.06
C VAL A 266 8.51 -0.11 20.68
N ASN A 267 7.88 0.43 19.63
CA ASN A 267 7.88 -0.03 18.22
C ASN A 267 8.89 0.71 17.29
N THR A 268 9.28 0.15 16.12
CA THR A 268 9.80 0.91 14.93
C THR A 268 9.81 0.09 13.61
N ALA A 269 9.69 0.78 12.46
CA ALA A 269 9.80 0.23 11.08
C ALA A 269 11.11 0.64 10.34
N THR A 270 11.10 0.84 9.01
CA THR A 270 11.32 -0.17 7.92
C THR A 270 10.59 0.23 6.60
N MET A 271 11.10 -0.25 5.43
CA MET A 271 10.86 0.19 4.02
C MET A 271 11.13 1.67 3.76
N ASN A 272 11.82 1.96 2.65
CA ASN A 272 12.73 3.11 2.45
C ASN A 272 12.13 4.55 2.47
N ARG A 273 10.95 4.75 3.04
CA ARG A 273 10.68 5.96 3.81
C ARG A 273 11.85 6.18 4.78
N ILE A 274 12.41 7.40 4.84
CA ILE A 274 13.36 7.74 5.90
C ILE A 274 12.67 7.46 7.24
N ASN A 275 13.18 6.49 8.01
CA ASN A 275 12.67 6.29 9.36
C ASN A 275 13.31 7.37 10.23
N TRP A 276 12.59 8.47 10.43
CA TRP A 276 13.06 9.62 11.21
C TRP A 276 13.33 9.30 12.68
N GLU A 277 12.79 8.21 13.22
CA GLU A 277 13.11 7.71 14.56
C GLU A 277 14.47 6.97 14.61
N LYS A 278 15.02 6.60 13.45
CA LYS A 278 16.34 5.97 13.27
C LYS A 278 17.34 6.84 12.49
N CYS A 279 16.92 8.04 12.06
CA CYS A 279 17.75 9.01 11.37
C CYS A 279 18.46 9.87 12.42
N ASP A 280 19.78 10.06 12.31
CA ASP A 280 20.48 11.04 13.15
C ASP A 280 20.08 12.46 12.69
N THR A 281 19.15 13.08 13.41
CA THR A 281 18.63 14.41 13.08
C THR A 281 19.69 15.51 13.23
N LEU A 282 20.71 15.34 14.09
CA LEU A 282 21.80 16.31 14.25
C LEU A 282 22.85 16.18 13.13
N LYS A 283 23.08 14.96 12.62
CA LYS A 283 23.85 14.74 11.39
C LYS A 283 23.09 15.27 10.18
N TYR A 284 21.78 15.03 10.09
CA TYR A 284 20.93 15.56 9.03
C TYR A 284 20.98 17.09 8.95
N GLN A 285 20.79 17.79 10.08
CA GLN A 285 20.88 19.25 10.14
C GLN A 285 22.23 19.76 9.63
N ARG A 286 23.35 19.20 10.12
CA ARG A 286 24.69 19.58 9.65
C ARG A 286 24.90 19.37 8.14
N LEU A 287 24.39 18.26 7.59
CA LEU A 287 24.47 17.98 6.15
C LEU A 287 23.60 18.94 5.31
N LEU A 288 22.48 19.42 5.86
CA LEU A 288 21.68 20.47 5.22
C LEU A 288 22.37 21.83 5.32
N ASP A 289 22.90 22.20 6.48
CA ASP A 289 23.66 23.45 6.66
C ASP A 289 24.85 23.51 5.67
N GLU A 290 25.63 22.44 5.57
CA GLU A 290 26.76 22.34 4.63
C GLU A 290 26.31 22.49 3.16
N LYS A 291 25.35 21.67 2.71
CA LYS A 291 24.92 21.68 1.31
C LYS A 291 24.17 22.96 0.92
N PHE A 292 23.29 23.49 1.78
CA PHE A 292 22.55 24.72 1.48
C PHE A 292 23.41 25.97 1.53
N ASN A 293 24.46 26.05 2.37
CA ASN A 293 25.42 27.15 2.31
C ASN A 293 26.21 27.21 0.99
N SER A 294 26.24 26.11 0.22
CA SER A 294 26.83 26.08 -1.13
C SER A 294 25.82 26.35 -2.27
N LEU A 295 24.52 26.44 -1.97
CA LEU A 295 23.46 26.57 -2.96
C LEU A 295 23.16 28.04 -3.29
N ASP A 296 23.50 28.47 -4.50
CA ASP A 296 23.08 29.78 -5.02
C ASP A 296 21.63 29.73 -5.55
N ILE A 297 20.69 30.11 -4.68
CA ILE A 297 19.24 30.23 -4.98
C ILE A 297 18.94 31.32 -6.04
N ALA A 298 19.84 32.28 -6.28
CA ALA A 298 19.64 33.32 -7.29
C ALA A 298 19.93 32.82 -8.72
N SER A 299 20.70 31.75 -8.87
CA SER A 299 21.07 31.15 -10.17
C SER A 299 19.98 30.24 -10.76
N GLY A 300 20.12 29.85 -12.03
CA GLY A 300 19.23 28.88 -12.70
C GLY A 300 17.77 29.31 -12.84
N THR A 301 16.90 28.37 -13.22
CA THR A 301 15.43 28.52 -13.25
C THR A 301 14.79 28.14 -11.91
N LEU A 302 13.56 28.58 -11.69
CA LEU A 302 12.79 28.27 -10.49
C LEU A 302 12.63 26.75 -10.27
N ASP A 303 12.31 26.00 -11.33
CA ASP A 303 12.05 24.56 -11.28
C ASP A 303 13.35 23.78 -10.96
N GLU A 304 14.48 24.19 -11.54
CA GLU A 304 15.81 23.64 -11.20
C GLU A 304 16.14 23.88 -9.73
N GLN A 305 15.80 25.05 -9.17
CA GLN A 305 16.05 25.34 -7.75
C GLN A 305 15.16 24.52 -6.81
N PHE A 306 13.88 24.32 -7.14
CA PHE A 306 13.02 23.40 -6.38
C PHE A 306 13.55 21.95 -6.41
N GLN A 307 14.00 21.49 -7.58
CA GLN A 307 14.59 20.15 -7.73
C GLN A 307 15.89 20.00 -6.92
N ASN A 308 16.81 20.97 -7.03
CA ASN A 308 18.07 21.00 -6.28
C ASN A 308 17.83 20.95 -4.76
N VAL A 309 16.89 21.76 -4.25
CA VAL A 309 16.53 21.77 -2.83
C VAL A 309 15.92 20.42 -2.40
N ALA A 310 15.06 19.82 -3.22
CA ALA A 310 14.48 18.51 -2.94
C ALA A 310 15.53 17.38 -2.91
N ASP A 311 16.54 17.44 -3.79
CA ASP A 311 17.59 16.41 -3.86
C ASP A 311 18.64 16.58 -2.75
N ILE A 312 18.93 17.81 -2.30
CA ILE A 312 19.67 18.07 -1.05
C ILE A 312 18.93 17.44 0.14
N PHE A 313 17.61 17.65 0.25
CA PHE A 313 16.82 17.06 1.35
C PHE A 313 16.86 15.54 1.38
N LYS A 314 16.74 14.88 0.22
CA LYS A 314 16.78 13.40 0.11
C LYS A 314 18.16 12.85 0.43
N THR A 315 19.20 13.33 -0.27
CA THR A 315 20.56 12.79 -0.14
C THR A 315 21.08 12.92 1.28
N SER A 316 20.88 14.07 1.93
CA SER A 316 21.27 14.26 3.33
C SER A 316 20.48 13.36 4.29
N ALA A 317 19.21 13.07 4.03
CA ALA A 317 18.40 12.19 4.87
C ALA A 317 18.81 10.72 4.67
N GLU A 318 19.12 10.31 3.44
CA GLU A 318 19.67 9.00 3.12
C GLU A 318 21.04 8.80 3.78
N GLU A 319 21.99 9.73 3.63
CA GLU A 319 23.30 9.71 4.30
C GLU A 319 23.21 9.66 5.84
N ALA A 320 22.23 10.35 6.42
CA ALA A 320 21.95 10.30 7.85
C ALA A 320 21.27 8.98 8.30
N SER A 321 20.72 8.21 7.37
CA SER A 321 20.07 6.90 7.61
C SER A 321 20.94 5.70 7.20
N GLU A 322 21.90 5.89 6.31
CA GLU A 322 22.66 4.84 5.63
C GLU A 322 23.53 4.04 6.61
N GLU A 323 23.98 4.69 7.68
CA GLU A 323 24.81 4.12 8.76
C GLU A 323 24.12 2.94 9.46
N VAL A 324 22.78 2.94 9.53
CA VAL A 324 21.97 1.84 10.08
C VAL A 324 21.73 0.73 9.05
N LYS A 325 21.67 1.05 7.75
CA LYS A 325 21.41 0.09 6.67
C LYS A 325 22.67 -0.68 6.23
N ASN A 326 23.83 -0.03 6.24
CA ASN A 326 25.05 -0.59 5.64
C ASN A 326 25.68 -1.73 6.43
N VAL A 327 25.46 -1.82 7.75
CA VAL A 327 26.01 -2.89 8.60
C VAL A 327 25.73 -4.29 8.04
N GLY A 328 24.52 -4.54 7.53
CA GLY A 328 24.17 -5.85 6.99
C GLY A 328 24.72 -6.15 5.59
N LYS A 329 24.90 -5.13 4.76
CA LYS A 329 25.43 -5.25 3.39
C LYS A 329 26.96 -5.36 3.40
N GLN A 330 27.62 -4.59 4.27
CA GLN A 330 29.05 -4.72 4.57
C GLN A 330 29.38 -6.11 5.12
N ALA A 331 28.66 -6.61 6.13
CA ALA A 331 28.89 -7.95 6.68
C ALA A 331 28.82 -9.07 5.61
N TYR A 332 27.88 -8.97 4.65
CA TYR A 332 27.80 -9.92 3.54
C TYR A 332 28.94 -9.77 2.52
N ASN A 333 29.36 -8.53 2.21
CA ASN A 333 30.45 -8.28 1.28
C ASN A 333 31.81 -8.73 1.86
N ILE A 334 32.06 -8.47 3.14
CA ILE A 334 33.26 -8.93 3.87
C ILE A 334 33.30 -10.46 3.89
N PHE A 335 32.19 -11.13 4.21
CA PHE A 335 32.07 -12.59 4.11
C PHE A 335 32.34 -13.13 2.69
N LYS A 336 31.90 -12.42 1.64
CA LYS A 336 32.15 -12.81 0.25
C LYS A 336 33.61 -12.62 -0.16
N GLN A 337 34.31 -11.64 0.40
CA GLN A 337 35.74 -11.41 0.18
C GLN A 337 36.60 -12.49 0.86
N ASP A 338 36.17 -13.04 1.99
CA ASP A 338 36.77 -14.19 2.70
C ASP A 338 36.48 -15.55 2.02
N GLY A 339 36.35 -15.58 0.70
CA GLY A 339 36.06 -16.79 -0.08
C GLY A 339 34.65 -17.39 0.12
N GLY A 340 33.81 -16.83 1.00
CA GLY A 340 32.42 -17.24 1.18
C GLY A 340 32.22 -18.62 1.81
N ASN A 341 33.15 -19.09 2.65
CA ASN A 341 33.06 -20.41 3.30
C ASN A 341 31.93 -20.46 4.34
N LYS A 342 30.84 -21.18 4.04
CA LYS A 342 29.62 -21.29 4.88
C LYS A 342 29.75 -22.21 6.10
N CYS A 343 30.95 -22.32 6.69
CA CYS A 343 31.19 -23.10 7.90
C CYS A 343 30.68 -22.35 9.14
N GLU A 344 30.11 -23.06 10.12
CA GLU A 344 29.62 -22.46 11.37
C GLU A 344 30.76 -21.89 12.24
N THR A 345 31.99 -22.35 12.04
CA THR A 345 33.19 -21.78 12.69
C THR A 345 33.70 -20.50 12.02
N ASN A 346 33.20 -20.13 10.82
CA ASN A 346 33.57 -18.88 10.17
C ASN A 346 32.77 -17.71 10.79
N ILE A 347 33.47 -16.85 11.52
CA ILE A 347 32.88 -15.70 12.23
C ILE A 347 32.13 -14.73 11.28
N LEU A 348 32.59 -14.58 10.03
CA LEU A 348 31.96 -13.72 9.03
C LEU A 348 30.67 -14.35 8.49
N TRP A 349 30.60 -15.67 8.36
CA TRP A 349 29.36 -16.38 8.04
C TRP A 349 28.32 -16.24 9.16
N VAL A 350 28.73 -16.38 10.42
CA VAL A 350 27.87 -16.16 11.59
C VAL A 350 27.37 -14.72 11.62
N ASN A 351 28.23 -13.73 11.42
CA ASN A 351 27.85 -12.32 11.33
C ASN A 351 26.91 -12.04 10.15
N CYS A 352 27.11 -12.66 8.99
CA CYS A 352 26.20 -12.60 7.85
C CYS A 352 24.82 -13.23 8.17
N LYS A 353 24.78 -14.40 8.84
CA LYS A 353 23.53 -15.01 9.33
C LYS A 353 22.80 -14.07 10.28
N LEU A 354 23.49 -13.51 11.28
CA LEU A 354 22.93 -12.56 12.25
C LEU A 354 22.41 -11.28 11.59
N ALA A 355 23.15 -10.71 10.63
CA ALA A 355 22.72 -9.55 9.86
C ALA A 355 21.46 -9.83 9.03
N LYS A 356 21.41 -10.98 8.34
CA LYS A 356 20.21 -11.41 7.58
C LYS A 356 19.03 -11.71 8.49
N LYS A 357 19.26 -12.27 9.68
CA LYS A 357 18.23 -12.46 10.73
C LYS A 357 17.66 -11.12 11.17
N LYS A 358 18.51 -10.15 11.54
CA LYS A 358 18.10 -8.78 11.90
C LYS A 358 17.33 -8.08 10.76
N LEU A 359 17.76 -8.23 9.51
CA LEU A 359 17.05 -7.66 8.35
C LEU A 359 15.67 -8.29 8.17
N ARG A 360 15.55 -9.63 8.22
CA ARG A 360 14.25 -10.31 8.16
C ARG A 360 13.35 -9.91 9.32
N GLN A 361 13.88 -9.86 10.54
CA GLN A 361 13.16 -9.42 11.74
C GLN A 361 12.61 -7.99 11.57
N ALA A 362 13.42 -7.06 11.06
CA ALA A 362 12.97 -5.69 10.77
C ALA A 362 11.92 -5.63 9.65
N GLN A 363 12.05 -6.47 8.60
CA GLN A 363 11.06 -6.61 7.52
C GLN A 363 9.72 -7.16 8.04
N ARG A 364 9.75 -8.19 8.89
CA ARG A 364 8.56 -8.77 9.54
C ARG A 364 7.83 -7.73 10.39
N GLN A 365 8.59 -7.01 11.22
CA GLN A 365 8.09 -5.88 12.02
C GLN A 365 7.47 -4.76 11.16
N LEU A 366 7.84 -4.58 9.88
CA LEU A 366 7.09 -3.67 9.00
C LEU A 366 5.70 -4.22 8.72
N ASP A 367 5.64 -5.46 8.28
CA ASP A 367 4.43 -6.04 7.71
C ASP A 367 3.38 -6.25 8.80
N ALA A 368 3.80 -6.51 10.05
CA ALA A 368 2.93 -6.40 11.22
C ALA A 368 2.47 -4.96 11.51
N ASN A 369 3.37 -3.97 11.59
CA ASN A 369 2.99 -2.57 11.84
C ASN A 369 2.05 -2.02 10.75
N ASN A 370 2.25 -2.40 9.49
CA ASN A 370 1.38 -2.03 8.37
C ASN A 370 0.00 -2.70 8.48
N ARG A 371 -0.07 -3.98 8.89
CA ARG A 371 -1.34 -4.67 9.17
C ARG A 371 -2.09 -4.02 10.33
N TYR A 372 -1.38 -3.68 11.40
CA TYR A 372 -1.94 -3.00 12.58
C TYR A 372 -2.47 -1.61 12.22
N LYS A 373 -1.69 -0.80 11.49
CA LYS A 373 -2.13 0.51 11.00
C LYS A 373 -3.34 0.42 10.08
N LEU A 374 -3.36 -0.54 9.16
CA LEU A 374 -4.52 -0.81 8.29
C LEU A 374 -5.77 -1.17 9.10
N TYR A 375 -5.63 -2.02 10.13
CA TYR A 375 -6.73 -2.37 11.05
C TYR A 375 -7.26 -1.14 11.80
N TYR A 376 -6.38 -0.28 12.32
CA TYR A 376 -6.81 0.96 13.00
C TYR A 376 -7.48 1.94 12.04
N GLU A 377 -6.94 2.12 10.84
CA GLU A 377 -7.59 2.94 9.81
C GLU A 377 -8.96 2.37 9.40
N ILE A 378 -9.14 1.04 9.40
CA ILE A 378 -10.45 0.38 9.23
C ILE A 378 -11.38 0.76 10.39
N MET A 379 -10.97 0.54 11.64
CA MET A 379 -11.84 0.80 12.80
C MET A 379 -12.23 2.28 12.96
N ASP A 380 -11.30 3.21 12.72
CA ASP A 380 -11.55 4.65 12.79
C ASP A 380 -12.44 5.14 11.62
N SER A 381 -12.24 4.59 10.42
CA SER A 381 -13.08 4.92 9.26
C SER A 381 -14.46 4.28 9.28
N TYR A 382 -14.69 3.21 10.05
CA TYR A 382 -16.01 2.57 10.17
C TYR A 382 -17.10 3.56 10.61
N THR A 383 -16.79 4.40 11.61
CA THR A 383 -17.72 5.41 12.14
C THR A 383 -17.64 6.74 11.38
N SER A 384 -16.44 7.16 10.97
CA SER A 384 -16.20 8.50 10.41
C SER A 384 -16.31 8.59 8.88
N ASN A 385 -16.05 7.51 8.14
CA ASN A 385 -15.95 7.52 6.68
C ASN A 385 -16.16 6.13 6.06
N GLN A 386 -17.42 5.70 5.92
CA GLN A 386 -17.77 4.39 5.36
C GLN A 386 -17.10 4.08 4.01
N LYS A 387 -16.86 5.09 3.14
CA LYS A 387 -16.21 4.89 1.85
C LYS A 387 -14.73 4.52 2.00
N LEU A 388 -14.05 5.12 2.99
CA LEU A 388 -12.69 4.73 3.36
C LEU A 388 -12.67 3.35 4.05
N PHE A 389 -13.62 3.07 4.94
CA PHE A 389 -13.78 1.76 5.59
C PHE A 389 -13.87 0.62 4.58
N TYR A 390 -14.81 0.68 3.64
CA TYR A 390 -14.95 -0.36 2.62
C TYR A 390 -13.72 -0.44 1.69
N LYS A 391 -13.04 0.68 1.42
CA LYS A 391 -11.77 0.67 0.66
C LYS A 391 -10.67 -0.08 1.42
N LEU A 392 -10.53 0.14 2.72
CA LEU A 392 -9.47 -0.47 3.54
C LEU A 392 -9.79 -1.95 3.84
N ILE A 393 -11.04 -2.29 4.13
CA ILE A 393 -11.54 -3.68 4.17
C ILE A 393 -11.25 -4.40 2.86
N ASN A 394 -11.46 -3.74 1.71
CA ASN A 394 -11.10 -4.30 0.42
C ASN A 394 -9.59 -4.51 0.31
N ILE A 395 -8.75 -3.53 0.66
CA ILE A 395 -7.27 -3.68 0.68
C ILE A 395 -6.83 -4.87 1.54
N GLN A 396 -7.37 -5.01 2.75
CA GLN A 396 -7.11 -6.14 3.66
C GLN A 396 -7.52 -7.49 3.05
N ARG A 397 -8.70 -7.55 2.42
CA ARG A 397 -9.20 -8.73 1.69
C ARG A 397 -8.45 -9.00 0.39
N THR A 398 -7.82 -7.99 -0.20
CA THR A 398 -7.07 -8.07 -1.47
C THR A 398 -5.55 -8.13 -1.28
N GLY A 399 -5.07 -8.90 -0.31
CA GLY A 399 -3.68 -9.42 -0.31
C GLY A 399 -3.31 -10.13 -1.62
N GLN A 400 -4.32 -10.58 -2.39
CA GLN A 400 -4.28 -10.68 -3.84
C GLN A 400 -5.13 -9.56 -4.45
N VAL A 401 -4.59 -8.78 -5.40
CA VAL A 401 -5.32 -7.75 -6.14
C VAL A 401 -6.46 -8.38 -6.95
N LYS A 402 -7.64 -8.54 -6.35
CA LYS A 402 -8.88 -8.62 -7.11
C LYS A 402 -9.11 -7.26 -7.72
N LYS A 403 -8.84 -7.13 -9.03
CA LYS A 403 -9.31 -6.01 -9.82
C LYS A 403 -10.81 -5.87 -9.57
N LEU A 404 -11.23 -4.79 -8.92
CA LEU A 404 -12.63 -4.40 -8.86
C LEU A 404 -13.02 -3.93 -10.25
N THR A 405 -13.52 -4.86 -11.07
CA THR A 405 -14.03 -4.62 -12.42
C THR A 405 -15.47 -4.13 -12.43
N LYS A 406 -15.94 -3.48 -11.36
CA LYS A 406 -17.35 -3.11 -11.21
C LYS A 406 -17.55 -1.85 -10.39
N LEU A 407 -18.16 -0.84 -11.00
CA LEU A 407 -18.65 0.41 -10.39
C LEU A 407 -20.18 0.37 -10.35
N VAL A 408 -20.81 1.04 -9.39
CA VAL A 408 -22.27 1.19 -9.33
C VAL A 408 -22.61 2.66 -9.17
N ILE A 409 -23.39 3.22 -10.11
CA ILE A 409 -23.86 4.61 -10.11
C ILE A 409 -25.36 4.60 -10.39
N ASP A 410 -26.16 5.31 -9.57
CA ASP A 410 -27.62 5.38 -9.66
C ASP A 410 -28.31 3.99 -9.80
N GLY A 411 -27.74 2.96 -9.16
CA GLY A 411 -28.21 1.56 -9.22
C GLY A 411 -27.77 0.77 -10.45
N ILE A 412 -27.14 1.41 -11.44
CA ILE A 412 -26.62 0.76 -12.65
C ILE A 412 -25.25 0.17 -12.38
N ASN A 413 -25.11 -1.11 -12.73
CA ASN A 413 -23.86 -1.87 -12.68
C ASN A 413 -23.02 -1.59 -13.93
N LEU A 414 -21.82 -1.06 -13.74
CA LEU A 414 -20.87 -0.66 -14.79
C LEU A 414 -19.62 -1.54 -14.68
N GLU A 415 -19.37 -2.40 -15.66
CA GLU A 415 -18.35 -3.46 -15.60
C GLU A 415 -17.18 -3.26 -16.58
N SER A 416 -17.39 -2.56 -17.70
CA SER A 416 -16.30 -2.22 -18.62
C SER A 416 -15.52 -0.98 -18.17
N SER A 417 -14.27 -0.86 -18.61
CA SER A 417 -13.45 0.33 -18.29
C SER A 417 -14.02 1.61 -18.93
N GLU A 418 -14.70 1.49 -20.08
CA GLU A 418 -15.45 2.57 -20.70
C GLU A 418 -16.68 2.97 -19.85
N GLU A 419 -17.54 2.01 -19.49
CA GLU A 419 -18.73 2.25 -18.63
C GLU A 419 -18.35 2.91 -17.30
N ILE A 420 -17.28 2.42 -16.65
CA ILE A 420 -16.75 2.97 -15.39
C ILE A 420 -16.35 4.44 -15.57
N ARG A 421 -15.65 4.77 -16.65
CA ARG A 421 -15.21 6.14 -16.96
C ARG A 421 -16.40 7.05 -17.27
N ASP A 422 -17.31 6.60 -18.10
CA ASP A 422 -18.42 7.40 -18.60
C ASP A 422 -19.49 7.62 -17.52
N GLY A 423 -19.68 6.64 -16.63
CA GLY A 423 -20.44 6.79 -15.39
C GLY A 423 -19.84 7.85 -14.45
N TRP A 424 -18.52 7.86 -14.26
CA TRP A 424 -17.85 8.93 -13.49
C TRP A 424 -18.01 10.30 -14.14
N ALA A 425 -17.87 10.40 -15.46
CA ALA A 425 -18.07 11.66 -16.19
C ALA A 425 -19.48 12.21 -15.98
N SER A 426 -20.51 11.37 -16.20
CA SER A 426 -21.91 11.74 -15.98
C SER A 426 -22.21 12.11 -14.53
N TYR A 427 -21.64 11.39 -13.55
CA TYR A 427 -21.77 11.72 -12.13
C TYR A 427 -21.20 13.10 -11.78
N PHE A 428 -20.00 13.44 -12.29
CA PHE A 428 -19.40 14.75 -12.03
C PHE A 428 -20.07 15.88 -12.82
N GLU A 429 -20.55 15.63 -14.03
CA GLU A 429 -21.36 16.58 -14.81
C GLU A 429 -22.69 16.88 -14.10
N LYS A 430 -23.33 15.87 -13.49
CA LYS A 430 -24.54 16.02 -12.67
C LYS A 430 -24.29 16.79 -11.37
N LEU A 431 -23.04 16.84 -10.87
CA LEU A 431 -22.63 17.66 -9.72
C LEU A 431 -22.26 19.11 -10.11
N SER A 432 -21.75 19.34 -11.32
CA SER A 432 -21.40 20.68 -11.80
C SER A 432 -22.58 21.42 -12.46
N THR A 433 -23.56 20.67 -12.97
CA THR A 433 -24.79 21.23 -13.56
C THR A 433 -25.77 21.63 -12.44
N LEU A 434 -26.23 22.88 -12.47
CA LEU A 434 -27.28 23.35 -11.56
C LEU A 434 -28.55 22.51 -11.74
N SER A 435 -28.98 21.82 -10.67
CA SER A 435 -30.22 21.07 -10.70
C SER A 435 -31.39 22.04 -10.88
N THR A 436 -32.20 21.81 -11.91
CA THR A 436 -33.47 22.53 -12.13
C THR A 436 -34.61 22.06 -11.23
N SER A 437 -34.33 21.17 -10.26
CA SER A 437 -35.34 20.72 -9.29
C SER A 437 -35.73 21.86 -8.35
N SER A 438 -37.03 21.95 -8.02
CA SER A 438 -37.57 22.90 -7.05
C SER A 438 -37.08 22.67 -5.60
N SER A 439 -36.31 21.61 -5.36
CA SER A 439 -35.61 21.32 -4.11
C SER A 439 -34.21 21.93 -4.02
N PHE A 440 -33.71 22.59 -5.07
CA PHE A 440 -32.37 23.18 -5.04
C PHE A 440 -32.32 24.40 -4.10
N CYS A 441 -31.34 24.43 -3.20
CA CYS A 441 -31.30 25.40 -2.12
C CYS A 441 -30.77 26.76 -2.61
N ASP A 442 -31.69 27.71 -2.86
CA ASP A 442 -31.37 29.09 -3.26
C ASP A 442 -30.31 29.77 -2.37
N HIS A 443 -30.27 29.42 -1.08
CA HIS A 443 -29.27 29.93 -0.15
C HIS A 443 -27.84 29.53 -0.52
N GLN A 444 -27.60 28.30 -0.99
CA GLN A 444 -26.28 27.87 -1.46
C GLN A 444 -25.90 28.57 -2.78
N HIS A 445 -26.87 28.77 -3.67
CA HIS A 445 -26.66 29.54 -4.91
C HIS A 445 -26.27 31.00 -4.63
N GLN A 446 -26.91 31.63 -3.63
CA GLN A 446 -26.57 32.97 -3.13
C GLN A 446 -25.13 33.02 -2.55
N ILE A 447 -24.71 32.02 -1.78
CA ILE A 447 -23.33 31.92 -1.26
C ILE A 447 -22.31 31.83 -2.39
N VAL A 448 -22.54 30.98 -3.40
CA VAL A 448 -21.64 30.85 -4.55
C VAL A 448 -21.54 32.16 -5.34
N LYS A 449 -22.68 32.82 -5.63
CA LYS A 449 -22.69 34.16 -6.25
C LYS A 449 -21.90 35.18 -5.44
N ARG A 450 -22.05 35.20 -4.12
CA ARG A 450 -21.30 36.10 -3.24
C ARG A 450 -19.80 35.81 -3.27
N ASN A 451 -19.38 34.55 -3.30
CA ASN A 451 -17.98 34.18 -3.40
C ASN A 451 -17.37 34.60 -4.74
N ILE A 452 -18.08 34.42 -5.86
CA ILE A 452 -17.67 34.92 -7.17
C ILE A 452 -17.54 36.45 -7.14
N GLN A 453 -18.52 37.16 -6.57
CA GLN A 453 -18.47 38.62 -6.45
C GLN A 453 -17.30 39.09 -5.58
N ASN A 454 -16.97 38.37 -4.50
CA ASN A 454 -15.78 38.65 -3.68
C ASN A 454 -14.48 38.49 -4.48
N ILE A 455 -14.37 37.44 -5.31
CA ILE A 455 -13.20 37.21 -6.19
C ILE A 455 -13.06 38.35 -7.21
N LEU A 456 -14.15 38.73 -7.88
CA LEU A 456 -14.17 39.86 -8.81
C LEU A 456 -13.82 41.19 -8.11
N THR A 457 -14.31 41.40 -6.88
CA THR A 457 -14.00 42.59 -6.09
C THR A 457 -12.51 42.62 -5.68
N LEU A 458 -11.92 41.47 -5.33
CA LEU A 458 -10.49 41.35 -5.05
C LEU A 458 -9.64 41.65 -6.29
N GLN A 459 -10.03 41.13 -7.47
CA GLN A 459 -9.37 41.46 -8.74
C GLN A 459 -9.43 42.97 -9.04
N ASN A 460 -10.59 43.61 -8.82
CA ASN A 460 -10.78 45.03 -9.06
C ASN A 460 -10.15 45.94 -7.99
N SER A 461 -9.76 45.39 -6.82
CA SER A 461 -9.26 46.20 -5.69
C SER A 461 -7.83 46.74 -5.84
N GLY A 462 -7.13 46.36 -6.92
CA GLY A 462 -5.94 47.04 -7.43
C GLY A 462 -4.65 46.85 -6.61
N ASN A 463 -3.72 46.06 -7.15
CA ASN A 463 -2.26 46.14 -6.95
C ASN A 463 -1.72 46.51 -5.55
N LYS A 464 -2.29 45.98 -4.48
CA LYS A 464 -1.48 45.65 -3.30
C LYS A 464 -0.67 44.41 -3.65
N GLY A 465 0.58 44.63 -4.08
CA GLY A 465 1.53 43.56 -4.35
C GLY A 465 1.53 42.55 -3.20
N MET A 466 1.47 41.26 -3.54
CA MET A 466 1.37 40.20 -2.55
C MET A 466 2.57 40.28 -1.60
N GLN A 467 2.31 40.43 -0.31
CA GLN A 467 3.39 40.60 0.67
C GLN A 467 4.31 39.37 0.67
N TYR A 468 5.61 39.63 0.71
CA TYR A 468 6.64 38.61 0.86
C TYR A 468 6.45 37.84 2.17
N ALA A 469 6.67 36.53 2.14
CA ALA A 469 6.51 35.69 3.33
C ALA A 469 7.55 36.06 4.38
N THR A 470 7.13 36.22 5.64
CA THR A 470 8.06 36.41 6.76
C THR A 470 8.69 35.07 7.17
N LEU A 471 9.88 35.13 7.79
CA LEU A 471 10.55 33.92 8.27
C LEU A 471 9.73 33.20 9.34
N ASP A 472 9.01 33.97 10.18
CA ASP A 472 8.13 33.45 11.23
C ASP A 472 6.91 32.73 10.67
N GLU A 473 6.31 33.23 9.58
CA GLU A 473 5.20 32.56 8.89
C GLU A 473 5.63 31.22 8.29
N VAL A 474 6.79 31.18 7.62
CA VAL A 474 7.35 29.94 7.06
C VAL A 474 7.66 28.93 8.18
N THR A 475 8.29 29.38 9.26
CA THR A 475 8.59 28.56 10.44
C THR A 475 7.32 28.02 11.11
N ALA A 476 6.31 28.88 11.29
CA ALA A 476 5.01 28.49 11.84
C ALA A 476 4.26 27.51 10.92
N ALA A 477 4.36 27.65 9.61
CA ALA A 477 3.77 26.74 8.63
C ALA A 477 4.40 25.33 8.72
N ILE A 478 5.74 25.24 8.73
CA ILE A 478 6.49 23.98 8.90
C ILE A 478 6.08 23.29 10.20
N ASN A 479 6.06 24.04 11.31
CA ASN A 479 5.69 23.51 12.63
C ASN A 479 4.25 22.96 12.66
N LYS A 480 3.31 23.61 11.97
CA LYS A 480 1.90 23.19 11.83
C LYS A 480 1.68 21.97 10.93
N MET A 481 2.67 21.53 10.15
CA MET A 481 2.53 20.30 9.36
C MET A 481 2.30 19.09 10.28
N LYS A 482 1.49 18.12 9.85
CA LYS A 482 1.33 16.84 10.59
C LYS A 482 2.39 15.85 10.11
N ASN A 483 3.09 15.21 11.04
CA ASN A 483 4.03 14.12 10.75
C ASN A 483 3.29 12.89 10.19
N GLY A 484 3.99 11.93 9.60
CA GLY A 484 3.41 10.68 9.11
C GLY A 484 2.65 10.79 7.79
N LYS A 485 2.43 12.01 7.28
CA LYS A 485 1.80 12.25 5.97
C LYS A 485 2.53 11.53 4.83
N SER A 486 1.81 11.24 3.74
CA SER A 486 2.40 10.74 2.51
C SER A 486 3.41 11.75 1.94
N PRO A 487 4.48 11.28 1.27
CA PRO A 487 5.36 12.17 0.54
C PRO A 487 4.65 12.86 -0.64
N ASP A 488 5.20 13.98 -1.09
CA ASP A 488 4.72 14.75 -2.25
C ASP A 488 5.24 14.21 -3.60
N GLU A 489 5.01 14.95 -4.68
CA GLU A 489 5.44 14.61 -6.04
C GLU A 489 6.97 14.60 -6.23
N LEU A 490 7.70 15.38 -5.42
CA LEU A 490 9.16 15.33 -5.34
C LEU A 490 9.65 14.28 -4.34
N ASN A 491 8.75 13.45 -3.79
CA ASN A 491 9.00 12.43 -2.77
C ASN A 491 9.50 13.00 -1.42
N LEU A 492 9.23 14.28 -1.12
CA LEU A 492 9.52 14.89 0.18
C LEU A 492 8.39 14.64 1.18
N MET A 493 8.77 14.43 2.44
CA MET A 493 7.85 14.31 3.58
C MET A 493 7.97 15.51 4.51
N SER A 494 6.91 15.81 5.26
CA SER A 494 6.85 16.83 6.32
C SER A 494 8.06 16.84 7.27
N GLU A 495 8.58 15.65 7.56
CA GLU A 495 9.69 15.42 8.48
C GLU A 495 11.04 15.91 7.93
N HIS A 496 11.25 15.95 6.61
CA HIS A 496 12.46 16.58 6.03
C HIS A 496 12.50 18.07 6.39
N LEU A 497 11.34 18.74 6.31
CA LEU A 497 11.24 20.16 6.60
C LEU A 497 11.32 20.44 8.11
N LYS A 498 10.65 19.62 8.93
CA LYS A 498 10.65 19.79 10.39
C LYS A 498 11.98 19.43 11.05
N CYS A 499 12.61 18.34 10.64
CA CYS A 499 13.87 17.88 11.24
C CYS A 499 15.08 18.67 10.72
N GLY A 500 14.95 19.43 9.64
CA GLY A 500 16.06 20.11 8.97
C GLY A 500 16.61 21.38 9.65
N GLY A 501 16.05 21.80 10.78
CA GLY A 501 16.61 22.90 11.58
C GLY A 501 16.34 24.30 11.01
N GLN A 502 17.16 25.28 11.43
CA GLN A 502 16.93 26.70 11.14
C GLN A 502 17.22 27.12 9.69
N ILE A 503 18.06 26.35 8.97
CA ILE A 503 18.37 26.63 7.56
C ILE A 503 17.14 26.45 6.66
N VAL A 504 16.24 25.51 6.99
CA VAL A 504 15.09 25.18 6.14
C VAL A 504 14.09 26.34 5.98
N PRO A 505 13.61 27.01 7.05
CA PRO A 505 12.80 28.21 6.91
C PRO A 505 13.46 29.31 6.06
N ILE A 506 14.78 29.49 6.17
CA ILE A 506 15.53 30.51 5.43
C ILE A 506 15.53 30.22 3.92
N ILE A 507 15.86 28.98 3.54
CA ILE A 507 15.89 28.52 2.14
C ILE A 507 14.49 28.55 1.52
N LEU A 508 13.47 28.10 2.24
CA LEU A 508 12.09 28.13 1.74
C LEU A 508 11.54 29.55 1.60
N LYS A 509 11.87 30.46 2.53
CA LYS A 509 11.53 31.88 2.40
C LYS A 509 12.16 32.49 1.14
N ALA A 510 13.45 32.26 0.90
CA ALA A 510 14.14 32.75 -0.28
C ALA A 510 13.53 32.22 -1.59
N LEU A 511 13.14 30.94 -1.64
CA LEU A 511 12.40 30.37 -2.76
C LEU A 511 11.04 31.05 -2.96
N PHE A 512 10.23 31.21 -1.90
CA PHE A 512 8.92 31.85 -2.01
C PHE A 512 9.01 33.32 -2.44
N ASP A 513 9.98 34.07 -1.92
CA ASP A 513 10.23 35.45 -2.36
C ASP A 513 10.60 35.49 -3.86
N ARG A 514 11.41 34.54 -4.33
CA ARG A 514 11.76 34.40 -5.75
C ARG A 514 10.55 34.05 -6.64
N VAL A 515 9.64 33.17 -6.19
CA VAL A 515 8.38 32.87 -6.90
C VAL A 515 7.58 34.16 -7.13
N LEU A 516 7.46 35.00 -6.09
CA LEU A 516 6.73 36.26 -6.15
C LEU A 516 7.42 37.27 -7.08
N GLN A 517 8.76 37.41 -6.99
CA GLN A 517 9.54 38.27 -7.90
C GLN A 517 9.41 37.84 -9.36
N GLU A 518 9.48 36.54 -9.67
CA GLU A 518 9.31 36.06 -11.05
C GLU A 518 7.88 36.27 -11.58
N ARG A 519 6.86 36.18 -10.72
CA ARG A 519 5.48 36.54 -11.07
C ARG A 519 5.37 38.03 -11.37
N ASP A 520 5.88 38.88 -10.49
CA ASP A 520 5.73 40.33 -10.62
C ASP A 520 6.48 40.85 -11.85
N ARG A 521 7.69 40.33 -12.13
CA ARG A 521 8.42 40.58 -13.38
C ARG A 521 7.70 40.06 -14.64
N LYS A 522 6.91 38.98 -14.54
CA LYS A 522 6.06 38.51 -15.66
C LYS A 522 4.87 39.45 -15.88
N LEU A 523 4.26 39.97 -14.81
CA LEU A 523 3.18 40.95 -14.89
C LEU A 523 3.67 42.29 -15.47
N GLU A 524 4.80 42.82 -15.01
CA GLU A 524 5.44 44.02 -15.58
C GLU A 524 5.65 43.88 -17.09
N LYS A 525 6.25 42.78 -17.55
CA LYS A 525 6.45 42.50 -18.98
C LYS A 525 5.15 42.37 -19.79
N LEU A 526 4.08 41.88 -19.17
CA LEU A 526 2.76 41.81 -19.82
C LEU A 526 2.17 43.21 -19.98
N CYS A 527 2.23 44.05 -18.94
CA CYS A 527 1.82 45.46 -19.00
C CYS A 527 2.67 46.27 -19.99
N GLU A 528 4.00 46.08 -20.03
CA GLU A 528 4.87 46.70 -21.04
C GLU A 528 4.49 46.30 -22.46
N LYS A 529 4.17 45.01 -22.69
CA LYS A 529 3.74 44.51 -24.00
C LYS A 529 2.37 45.04 -24.40
N GLU A 530 1.43 45.13 -23.46
CA GLU A 530 0.10 45.67 -23.70
C GLU A 530 0.16 47.18 -24.01
N ASN A 531 0.89 47.96 -23.22
CA ASN A 531 1.15 49.38 -23.49
C ASN A 531 1.86 49.60 -24.83
N ARG A 532 2.83 48.75 -25.19
CA ARG A 532 3.51 48.84 -26.49
C ARG A 532 2.57 48.49 -27.65
N ASN A 533 1.74 47.47 -27.51
CA ASN A 533 0.73 47.13 -28.52
C ASN A 533 -0.24 48.30 -28.74
N ILE A 534 -0.68 48.98 -27.67
CA ILE A 534 -1.56 50.16 -27.75
C ILE A 534 -0.89 51.26 -28.57
N LEU A 535 0.34 51.64 -28.22
CA LEU A 535 1.12 52.66 -28.94
C LEU A 535 1.38 52.27 -30.42
N GLU A 536 1.76 51.02 -30.68
CA GLU A 536 2.00 50.51 -32.05
C GLU A 536 0.70 50.42 -32.88
N THR A 537 -0.48 50.34 -32.25
CA THR A 537 -1.78 50.45 -32.94
C THR A 537 -2.23 51.88 -33.22
N GLU A 538 -1.82 52.87 -32.42
CA GLU A 538 -2.17 54.28 -32.66
C GLU A 538 -1.32 54.90 -33.79
N ASP A 539 -0.04 54.52 -33.92
CA ASP A 539 0.87 55.06 -34.96
C ASP A 539 0.71 54.44 -36.36
N ASN A 540 -0.15 53.43 -36.57
CA ASN A 540 -0.27 52.70 -37.84
C ASN A 540 -1.67 52.72 -38.50
N GLU A 541 -2.48 53.75 -38.25
CA GLU A 541 -3.80 53.90 -38.86
C GLU A 541 -3.79 54.37 -40.34
N TYR A 542 -2.87 53.89 -41.19
CA TYR A 542 -2.96 54.08 -42.65
C TYR A 542 -2.11 53.07 -43.48
N GLY A 543 -2.57 51.82 -43.67
CA GLY A 543 -1.94 50.98 -44.70
C GLY A 543 -2.10 49.45 -44.65
N ARG A 544 -3.16 48.94 -45.27
CA ARG A 544 -3.29 47.61 -45.94
C ARG A 544 -2.19 46.54 -45.67
N ARG A 545 -2.64 45.46 -44.99
CA ARG A 545 -2.16 44.05 -45.02
C ARG A 545 -0.90 43.66 -44.21
N LYS A 546 -1.15 42.80 -43.20
CA LYS A 546 -0.70 41.38 -43.24
C LYS A 546 -1.61 40.47 -42.40
N VAL A 547 -2.64 39.91 -43.06
CA VAL A 547 -3.64 39.01 -42.44
C VAL A 547 -3.07 37.64 -42.02
N TYR A 548 -1.86 37.29 -42.45
CA TYR A 548 -1.29 35.95 -42.21
C TYR A 548 -1.03 35.61 -40.73
N SER A 549 -0.87 36.59 -39.84
CA SER A 549 -0.73 36.31 -38.40
C SER A 549 -2.06 35.99 -37.69
N SER A 550 -3.22 36.29 -38.31
CA SER A 550 -4.54 36.03 -37.70
C SER A 550 -5.12 34.67 -38.07
N LEU A 551 -4.50 33.91 -38.97
CA LEU A 551 -4.99 32.61 -39.46
C LEU A 551 -4.74 31.43 -38.49
N PHE A 552 -4.03 31.68 -37.39
CA PHE A 552 -3.55 30.68 -36.42
C PHE A 552 -3.75 31.14 -34.97
N ALA A 553 -4.90 31.76 -34.68
CA ALA A 553 -5.25 32.18 -33.32
C ALA A 553 -5.42 30.93 -32.41
N PRO A 554 -4.74 30.85 -31.25
CA PRO A 554 -4.87 29.70 -30.36
C PRO A 554 -6.20 29.74 -29.63
N MET A 555 -7.09 28.78 -29.92
CA MET A 555 -8.17 28.43 -28.99
C MET A 555 -7.55 27.81 -27.73
N LEU A 556 -7.60 28.55 -26.62
CA LEU A 556 -7.44 27.97 -25.29
C LEU A 556 -8.61 27.00 -25.05
N MET A 557 -8.37 25.70 -25.24
CA MET A 557 -9.34 24.69 -24.82
C MET A 557 -9.43 24.70 -23.29
N ASN A 558 -10.60 25.03 -22.76
CA ASN A 558 -10.86 24.97 -21.33
C ASN A 558 -10.83 23.51 -20.86
N CYS A 559 -10.05 23.20 -19.83
CA CYS A 559 -10.06 21.88 -19.22
C CYS A 559 -11.50 21.53 -18.77
N GLY A 560 -12.05 20.44 -19.33
CA GLY A 560 -13.43 20.00 -19.11
C GLY A 560 -14.34 20.10 -20.35
N THR A 561 -13.95 20.79 -21.42
CA THR A 561 -14.73 20.78 -22.67
C THR A 561 -14.46 19.54 -23.52
N VAL A 562 -15.51 18.93 -24.07
CA VAL A 562 -15.41 17.82 -25.03
C VAL A 562 -14.67 18.28 -26.28
N HIS A 563 -13.60 17.58 -26.66
CA HIS A 563 -12.82 17.92 -27.86
C HIS A 563 -13.66 17.76 -29.14
N ASN A 564 -13.52 18.68 -30.09
CA ASN A 564 -14.31 18.76 -31.33
C ASN A 564 -14.49 17.43 -32.11
N PHE A 565 -13.49 16.53 -32.18
CA PHE A 565 -13.68 15.25 -32.86
C PHE A 565 -14.65 14.31 -32.13
N TRP A 566 -14.79 14.42 -30.81
CA TRP A 566 -15.81 13.71 -30.02
C TRP A 566 -17.21 14.32 -30.22
N ALA A 567 -17.31 15.66 -30.24
CA ALA A 567 -18.59 16.34 -30.50
C ALA A 567 -19.23 15.91 -31.84
N ASN A 568 -18.39 15.63 -32.84
CA ASN A 568 -18.83 15.15 -34.15
C ASN A 568 -18.87 13.61 -34.26
N THR A 569 -18.81 12.85 -33.16
CA THR A 569 -18.85 11.38 -33.16
C THR A 569 -20.28 10.90 -32.97
N GLY A 570 -20.83 10.20 -33.97
CA GLY A 570 -22.15 9.58 -33.86
C GLY A 570 -22.22 8.53 -32.76
N LEU A 571 -23.43 8.29 -32.24
CA LEU A 571 -23.69 7.34 -31.15
C LEU A 571 -23.56 5.85 -31.55
N ASP A 572 -23.31 5.56 -32.84
CA ASP A 572 -23.09 4.19 -33.29
C ASP A 572 -21.72 3.66 -32.88
N SER A 573 -21.66 2.36 -32.58
CA SER A 573 -20.46 1.70 -32.06
C SER A 573 -19.26 1.81 -33.00
N ILE A 574 -19.48 1.86 -34.32
CA ILE A 574 -18.41 1.95 -35.32
C ILE A 574 -17.82 3.36 -35.32
N SER A 575 -18.63 4.42 -35.21
CA SER A 575 -18.16 5.80 -35.05
C SER A 575 -17.38 5.98 -33.74
N ILE A 576 -17.86 5.42 -32.64
CA ILE A 576 -17.16 5.43 -31.34
C ILE A 576 -15.81 4.70 -31.43
N MET A 577 -15.74 3.55 -32.10
CA MET A 577 -14.47 2.84 -32.34
C MET A 577 -13.49 3.67 -33.19
N LYS A 578 -13.96 4.30 -34.27
CA LYS A 578 -13.14 5.19 -35.13
C LYS A 578 -12.57 6.37 -34.32
N ALA A 579 -13.40 7.01 -33.50
CA ALA A 579 -12.99 8.13 -32.65
C ALA A 579 -11.97 7.69 -31.57
N ASN A 580 -12.17 6.53 -30.93
CA ASN A 580 -11.23 5.98 -29.95
C ASN A 580 -9.82 5.73 -30.52
N VAL A 581 -9.71 5.21 -31.74
CA VAL A 581 -8.40 5.00 -32.39
C VAL A 581 -7.70 6.34 -32.66
N LYS A 582 -8.44 7.34 -33.17
CA LYS A 582 -7.90 8.70 -33.40
C LYS A 582 -7.49 9.38 -32.09
N ALA A 583 -8.30 9.28 -31.05
CA ALA A 583 -7.99 9.79 -29.71
C ALA A 583 -6.66 9.24 -29.17
N ARG A 584 -6.43 7.92 -29.28
CA ARG A 584 -5.19 7.27 -28.84
C ARG A 584 -3.96 7.76 -29.61
N LEU A 585 -4.08 8.05 -30.91
CA LEU A 585 -2.98 8.60 -31.71
C LEU A 585 -2.69 10.07 -31.34
N LEU A 586 -3.74 10.88 -31.16
CA LEU A 586 -3.61 12.28 -30.76
C LEU A 586 -2.96 12.44 -29.38
N THR A 587 -3.30 11.58 -28.42
CA THR A 587 -2.71 11.61 -27.06
C THR A 587 -1.38 10.86 -26.94
N GLY A 588 -0.88 10.26 -28.02
CA GLY A 588 0.35 9.45 -28.01
C GLY A 588 0.24 8.09 -27.30
N VAL A 589 -0.94 7.73 -26.75
CA VAL A 589 -1.19 6.46 -26.05
C VAL A 589 -1.26 5.25 -27.02
N TYR A 590 -1.45 5.49 -28.32
CA TYR A 590 -1.44 4.43 -29.33
C TYR A 590 -0.06 3.77 -29.46
N THR A 591 0.00 2.45 -29.26
CA THR A 591 1.27 1.71 -29.17
C THR A 591 1.92 1.47 -30.54
N LEU A 592 2.67 2.46 -31.02
CA LEU A 592 3.61 2.34 -32.14
C LEU A 592 4.95 1.75 -31.67
N GLN A 593 5.82 1.34 -32.60
CA GLN A 593 7.12 0.75 -32.22
C GLN A 593 8.06 1.79 -31.61
N SER A 594 8.03 3.04 -32.06
CA SER A 594 8.72 4.16 -31.40
C SER A 594 8.29 4.35 -29.94
N ASN A 595 7.00 4.19 -29.64
CA ASN A 595 6.48 4.25 -28.27
C ASN A 595 6.88 3.00 -27.47
N ARG A 596 6.90 1.83 -28.11
CA ARG A 596 7.31 0.55 -27.48
C ARG A 596 8.81 0.51 -27.19
N SER A 597 9.67 1.00 -28.08
CA SER A 597 11.12 1.05 -27.86
C SER A 597 11.49 2.00 -26.71
N ARG A 598 10.80 3.16 -26.61
CA ARG A 598 11.00 4.13 -25.52
C ARG A 598 10.52 3.65 -24.14
N SER A 599 9.54 2.75 -24.08
CA SER A 599 8.89 2.31 -22.82
C SER A 599 9.24 0.89 -22.39
N SER A 600 9.89 0.10 -23.25
CA SER A 600 10.28 -1.27 -22.97
C SER A 600 11.57 -1.33 -22.14
N LYS A 601 11.61 -2.25 -21.16
CA LYS A 601 12.85 -2.63 -20.45
C LYS A 601 13.76 -3.56 -21.26
N TYR A 602 13.23 -4.11 -22.35
CA TYR A 602 13.94 -4.95 -23.30
C TYR A 602 14.24 -4.15 -24.58
N GLU A 603 15.33 -4.45 -25.24
CA GLU A 603 15.68 -3.85 -26.53
C GLU A 603 14.63 -4.23 -27.59
N VAL A 604 13.78 -3.25 -27.93
CA VAL A 604 12.75 -3.38 -28.95
C VAL A 604 13.06 -2.37 -30.04
N SER A 605 13.23 -2.84 -31.27
CA SER A 605 13.50 -1.95 -32.40
C SER A 605 12.34 -0.98 -32.63
N ALA A 606 12.66 0.29 -32.84
CA ALA A 606 11.71 1.33 -33.21
C ALA A 606 11.23 1.22 -34.67
N ILE A 607 11.88 0.35 -35.46
CA ILE A 607 11.65 0.16 -36.88
C ILE A 607 10.24 -0.40 -37.15
N CYS A 608 9.65 0.02 -38.26
CA CYS A 608 8.33 -0.41 -38.70
C CYS A 608 8.32 -1.86 -39.20
N PRO A 609 7.64 -2.83 -38.53
CA PRO A 609 7.60 -4.23 -38.96
C PRO A 609 6.81 -4.46 -40.26
N LEU A 610 6.33 -3.40 -40.91
CA LEU A 610 5.62 -3.45 -42.19
C LEU A 610 6.46 -2.92 -43.37
N PHE A 611 7.61 -2.30 -43.07
CA PHE A 611 8.46 -1.60 -44.06
C PHE A 611 9.97 -1.81 -43.82
N MET A 612 10.37 -2.19 -42.60
CA MET A 612 11.73 -2.54 -42.17
C MET A 612 12.83 -1.46 -42.29
N ASP A 613 12.57 -0.34 -42.95
CA ASP A 613 13.61 0.69 -43.17
C ASP A 613 13.47 1.97 -42.31
N ASP A 614 12.29 2.24 -41.72
CA ASP A 614 11.99 3.50 -41.01
C ASP A 614 11.48 3.34 -39.58
N ILE A 615 11.70 4.37 -38.75
CA ILE A 615 11.11 4.49 -37.41
C ILE A 615 9.58 4.61 -37.52
N LYS A 616 8.85 3.71 -36.84
CA LYS A 616 7.39 3.78 -36.81
C LYS A 616 6.90 4.76 -35.75
N ASP A 617 6.87 6.04 -36.10
CA ASP A 617 6.14 7.06 -35.37
C ASP A 617 4.77 7.38 -36.01
N THR A 618 4.09 8.40 -35.49
CA THR A 618 2.73 8.78 -35.92
C THR A 618 2.73 9.37 -37.33
N GLU A 619 3.77 10.10 -37.74
CA GLU A 619 3.89 10.63 -39.10
C GLU A 619 4.13 9.49 -40.09
N HIS A 620 5.09 8.61 -39.81
CA HIS A 620 5.35 7.44 -40.64
C HIS A 620 4.09 6.57 -40.77
N PHE A 621 3.38 6.28 -39.67
CA PHE A 621 2.18 5.46 -39.71
C PHE A 621 1.06 6.07 -40.58
N LEU A 622 0.77 7.36 -40.41
CA LEU A 622 -0.36 8.01 -41.08
C LEU A 622 -0.03 8.45 -42.51
N LEU A 623 1.17 8.96 -42.78
CA LEU A 623 1.54 9.58 -44.06
C LEU A 623 2.48 8.73 -44.93
N GLN A 624 3.47 8.04 -44.34
CA GLN A 624 4.64 7.59 -45.11
C GLN A 624 4.78 6.06 -45.27
N CYS A 625 4.11 5.25 -44.45
CA CYS A 625 4.35 3.80 -44.42
C CYS A 625 3.96 3.11 -45.75
N ILE A 626 4.96 2.70 -46.54
CA ILE A 626 4.83 2.22 -47.92
C ILE A 626 4.44 0.72 -48.01
N CYS A 627 4.00 0.10 -46.91
CA CYS A 627 3.41 -1.23 -47.01
C CYS A 627 2.21 -1.15 -47.97
N THR A 628 2.27 -1.87 -49.10
CA THR A 628 1.39 -1.70 -50.28
C THR A 628 -0.09 -1.66 -49.88
N SER A 629 -0.46 -2.53 -48.94
CA SER A 629 -1.83 -2.69 -48.48
C SER A 629 -2.32 -1.61 -47.49
N THR A 630 -1.42 -0.88 -46.82
CA THR A 630 -1.76 0.34 -46.08
C THR A 630 -1.76 1.57 -46.97
N ASP A 631 -0.88 1.61 -47.98
CA ASP A 631 -0.76 2.78 -48.86
C ASP A 631 -1.96 2.94 -49.81
N THR A 632 -2.47 1.83 -50.36
CA THR A 632 -3.73 1.87 -51.15
C THR A 632 -4.89 2.45 -50.33
N MET A 633 -5.02 2.08 -49.06
CA MET A 633 -6.08 2.63 -48.20
C MET A 633 -5.81 4.08 -47.78
N ARG A 634 -4.57 4.45 -47.44
CA ARG A 634 -4.18 5.84 -47.22
C ARG A 634 -4.59 6.72 -48.40
N SER A 635 -4.19 6.32 -49.60
CA SER A 635 -4.45 7.06 -50.84
C SER A 635 -5.95 7.29 -51.11
N GLN A 636 -6.83 6.33 -50.79
CA GLN A 636 -8.27 6.51 -50.91
C GLN A 636 -8.83 7.61 -49.99
N PHE A 637 -8.38 7.69 -48.74
CA PHE A 637 -8.82 8.73 -47.81
C PHE A 637 -8.14 10.08 -48.05
N ILE A 638 -6.85 10.07 -48.40
CA ILE A 638 -6.09 11.27 -48.79
C ILE A 638 -6.68 11.90 -50.05
N SER A 639 -7.13 11.11 -51.03
CA SER A 639 -7.84 11.61 -52.20
C SER A 639 -9.17 12.29 -51.83
N LYS A 640 -9.99 11.68 -50.95
CA LYS A 640 -11.24 12.29 -50.47
C LYS A 640 -11.00 13.58 -49.68
N LEU A 641 -10.00 13.61 -48.80
CA LEU A 641 -9.60 14.82 -48.08
C LEU A 641 -9.07 15.89 -49.04
N ARG A 642 -8.35 15.48 -50.09
CA ARG A 642 -7.86 16.36 -51.14
C ARG A 642 -9.00 17.04 -51.87
N THR A 643 -9.93 16.28 -52.45
CA THR A 643 -11.13 16.84 -53.11
C THR A 643 -11.87 17.80 -52.17
N LEU A 644 -12.17 17.39 -50.93
CA LEU A 644 -12.86 18.26 -49.95
C LEU A 644 -12.13 19.59 -49.71
N LEU A 645 -10.80 19.59 -49.55
CA LEU A 645 -10.02 20.80 -49.30
C LEU A 645 -9.89 21.70 -50.53
N TYR A 646 -9.67 21.12 -51.71
CA TYR A 646 -9.54 21.87 -52.96
C TYR A 646 -10.88 22.47 -53.43
N ASP A 647 -11.99 21.76 -53.26
CA ASP A 647 -13.35 22.24 -53.57
C ASP A 647 -13.76 23.42 -52.65
N PHE A 648 -13.25 23.44 -51.42
CA PHE A 648 -13.48 24.54 -50.47
C PHE A 648 -12.58 25.75 -50.76
N ASN A 649 -11.27 25.53 -50.90
CA ASN A 649 -10.31 26.57 -51.24
C ASN A 649 -9.00 25.95 -51.76
N HIS A 650 -8.67 26.21 -53.02
CA HIS A 650 -7.49 25.68 -53.70
C HIS A 650 -6.15 26.11 -53.05
N GLU A 651 -6.06 27.30 -52.45
CA GLU A 651 -4.85 27.75 -51.74
C GLU A 651 -4.67 26.96 -50.43
N ILE A 652 -5.76 26.67 -49.72
CA ILE A 652 -5.70 25.84 -48.50
C ILE A 652 -5.37 24.39 -48.87
N GLY A 653 -5.95 23.84 -49.94
CA GLY A 653 -5.57 22.54 -50.47
C GLY A 653 -4.06 22.45 -50.73
N ASN A 654 -3.50 23.44 -51.45
CA ASN A 654 -2.06 23.54 -51.67
C ASN A 654 -1.26 23.64 -50.36
N LEU A 655 -1.67 24.50 -49.41
CA LEU A 655 -0.98 24.69 -48.13
C LEU A 655 -0.95 23.42 -47.28
N VAL A 656 -2.07 22.69 -47.19
CA VAL A 656 -2.15 21.45 -46.41
C VAL A 656 -1.34 20.34 -47.07
N PHE A 657 -1.42 20.15 -48.39
CA PHE A 657 -0.73 19.04 -49.07
C PHE A 657 0.73 19.32 -49.45
N SER A 658 1.23 20.54 -49.29
CA SER A 658 2.66 20.87 -49.45
C SER A 658 3.46 20.74 -48.15
N ASN A 659 2.81 20.52 -47.00
CA ASN A 659 3.45 20.45 -45.69
C ASN A 659 2.93 19.26 -44.87
N ASN A 660 3.73 18.20 -44.75
CA ASN A 660 3.40 17.00 -43.97
C ASN A 660 2.98 17.30 -42.52
N SER A 661 3.59 18.29 -41.86
CA SER A 661 3.25 18.66 -40.49
C SER A 661 1.82 19.23 -40.41
N VAL A 662 1.45 20.09 -41.35
CA VAL A 662 0.08 20.64 -41.44
C VAL A 662 -0.92 19.54 -41.82
N LEU A 663 -0.60 18.68 -42.78
CA LEU A 663 -1.44 17.52 -43.13
C LEU A 663 -1.63 16.55 -41.95
N LEU A 664 -0.57 16.26 -41.21
CA LEU A 664 -0.61 15.41 -40.01
C LEU A 664 -1.51 16.03 -38.94
N ARG A 665 -1.44 17.35 -38.74
CA ARG A 665 -2.36 18.07 -37.84
C ARG A 665 -3.80 18.00 -38.33
N VAL A 666 -4.09 18.28 -39.61
CA VAL A 666 -5.44 18.13 -40.17
C VAL A 666 -6.00 16.71 -39.98
N ILE A 667 -5.16 15.68 -40.06
CA ILE A 667 -5.57 14.28 -39.84
C ILE A 667 -5.82 13.96 -38.36
N LEU A 668 -5.02 14.50 -37.43
CA LEU A 668 -5.08 14.21 -35.99
C LEU A 668 -6.04 15.11 -35.20
N ASP A 669 -6.12 16.39 -35.53
CA ASP A 669 -6.90 17.43 -34.87
C ASP A 669 -7.05 18.64 -35.81
N VAL A 670 -8.21 18.73 -36.48
CA VAL A 670 -8.53 19.86 -37.37
C VAL A 670 -8.68 21.20 -36.61
N SER A 671 -8.92 21.16 -35.29
CA SER A 671 -9.00 22.35 -34.43
C SER A 671 -7.66 22.78 -33.83
N SER A 672 -6.56 22.13 -34.20
CA SER A 672 -5.22 22.55 -33.78
C SER A 672 -4.93 23.98 -34.26
N PRO A 673 -4.35 24.87 -33.42
CA PRO A 673 -3.93 26.21 -33.84
C PRO A 673 -2.90 26.24 -34.98
N GLN A 674 -2.35 25.09 -35.39
CA GLN A 674 -1.44 24.94 -36.54
C GLN A 674 -2.20 24.65 -37.85
N VAL A 675 -3.51 24.46 -37.80
CA VAL A 675 -4.40 24.23 -38.95
C VAL A 675 -5.03 25.57 -39.36
N PRO A 676 -5.10 25.92 -40.66
CA PRO A 676 -5.65 27.22 -41.09
C PRO A 676 -7.08 27.45 -40.59
N ILE A 677 -7.33 28.57 -39.90
CA ILE A 677 -8.64 28.88 -39.28
C ILE A 677 -9.83 28.83 -40.26
N LEU A 678 -9.59 29.07 -41.55
CA LEU A 678 -10.60 28.98 -42.60
C LEU A 678 -11.24 27.59 -42.72
N ILE A 679 -10.55 26.51 -42.35
CA ILE A 679 -11.09 25.14 -42.32
C ILE A 679 -11.57 24.70 -40.92
N GLN A 680 -11.50 25.60 -39.93
CA GLN A 680 -12.03 25.40 -38.58
C GLN A 680 -13.50 25.86 -38.43
N THR A 681 -14.26 25.92 -39.53
CA THR A 681 -15.71 26.13 -39.46
C THR A 681 -16.42 24.82 -39.12
N PHE A 682 -17.43 24.88 -38.25
CA PHE A 682 -18.09 23.68 -37.69
C PHE A 682 -18.48 22.63 -38.75
N LEU A 683 -19.20 23.05 -39.80
CA LEU A 683 -19.65 22.21 -40.91
C LEU A 683 -18.50 21.55 -41.69
N PHE A 684 -17.34 22.21 -41.76
CA PHE A 684 -16.21 21.74 -42.53
C PHE A 684 -15.29 20.84 -41.69
N MET A 685 -15.10 21.18 -40.42
CA MET A 685 -14.48 20.32 -39.41
C MET A 685 -15.20 18.98 -39.31
N GLU A 686 -16.54 18.95 -39.31
CA GLU A 686 -17.31 17.70 -39.28
C GLU A 686 -16.94 16.76 -40.45
N LYS A 687 -16.85 17.30 -41.68
CA LYS A 687 -16.49 16.55 -42.88
C LYS A 687 -15.04 16.07 -42.86
N ILE A 688 -14.10 16.92 -42.45
CA ILE A 688 -12.68 16.53 -42.27
C ILE A 688 -12.56 15.43 -41.20
N GLU A 689 -13.24 15.59 -40.07
CA GLU A 689 -13.24 14.61 -38.98
C GLU A 689 -13.85 13.26 -39.39
N ALA A 690 -14.94 13.27 -40.16
CA ALA A 690 -15.51 12.04 -40.72
C ALA A 690 -14.52 11.27 -41.61
N ILE A 691 -13.83 11.97 -42.53
CA ILE A 691 -12.83 11.36 -43.43
C ILE A 691 -11.61 10.86 -42.62
N THR A 692 -11.06 11.69 -41.74
CA THR A 692 -9.79 11.40 -41.05
C THR A 692 -9.93 10.35 -39.95
N ARG A 693 -11.06 10.31 -39.22
CA ARG A 693 -11.39 9.17 -38.33
C ARG A 693 -11.55 7.87 -39.10
N GLY A 694 -12.17 7.91 -40.29
CA GLY A 694 -12.28 6.76 -41.18
C GLY A 694 -10.92 6.24 -41.63
N MET A 695 -10.03 7.13 -42.06
CA MET A 695 -8.65 6.84 -42.45
C MET A 695 -7.86 6.17 -41.33
N VAL A 696 -7.84 6.80 -40.16
CA VAL A 696 -7.12 6.34 -38.97
C VAL A 696 -7.57 4.94 -38.54
N TYR A 697 -8.88 4.70 -38.53
CA TYR A 697 -9.45 3.39 -38.19
C TYR A 697 -9.11 2.30 -39.22
N ALA A 698 -9.20 2.61 -40.51
CA ALA A 698 -8.84 1.68 -41.58
C ALA A 698 -7.35 1.28 -41.52
N LEU A 699 -6.46 2.25 -41.29
CA LEU A 699 -5.02 2.01 -41.11
C LEU A 699 -4.73 1.18 -39.85
N HIS A 700 -5.45 1.43 -38.75
CA HIS A 700 -5.34 0.62 -37.52
C HIS A 700 -5.75 -0.83 -37.76
N HIS A 701 -6.95 -1.06 -38.31
CA HIS A 701 -7.45 -2.41 -38.57
C HIS A 701 -6.54 -3.18 -39.54
N LYS A 702 -5.97 -2.48 -40.53
CA LYS A 702 -5.01 -3.10 -41.45
C LYS A 702 -3.71 -3.50 -40.75
N ARG A 703 -3.15 -2.59 -39.94
CA ARG A 703 -1.95 -2.86 -39.13
C ARG A 703 -2.16 -4.07 -38.23
N CYS A 704 -3.32 -4.21 -37.58
CA CYS A 704 -3.64 -5.40 -36.79
C CYS A 704 -3.62 -6.66 -37.66
N SER A 705 -4.40 -6.68 -38.76
CA SER A 705 -4.45 -7.87 -39.64
C SER A 705 -3.10 -8.32 -40.23
N ILE A 706 -2.14 -7.40 -40.42
CA ILE A 706 -0.78 -7.78 -40.88
C ILE A 706 0.07 -8.28 -39.71
N LEU A 707 -0.05 -7.68 -38.52
CA LEU A 707 0.69 -8.14 -37.34
C LEU A 707 0.22 -9.53 -36.88
N ASP A 708 -1.08 -9.83 -37.01
CA ASP A 708 -1.62 -11.15 -36.69
C ASP A 708 -1.07 -12.23 -37.63
N LEU A 709 -0.84 -11.89 -38.92
CA LEU A 709 -0.21 -12.77 -39.92
C LEU A 709 1.32 -12.93 -39.78
N VAL A 710 1.98 -12.05 -39.01
CA VAL A 710 3.43 -12.10 -38.73
C VAL A 710 3.71 -12.73 -37.36
N GLY A 711 2.69 -12.84 -36.51
CA GLY A 711 2.74 -13.53 -35.21
C GLY A 711 2.37 -15.02 -35.26
N SER A 712 1.91 -15.50 -36.42
CA SER A 712 1.62 -16.92 -36.74
C SER A 712 2.72 -17.54 -37.58
#